data_AF-A0A179UPZ5-F1
#
_entry.id   AF-A0A179UPZ5-F1
#
_cell.length_a   1.000
_cell.length_b   1.000
_cell.length_c   1.000
_cell.angle_alpha   90.00
_cell.angle_beta   90.00
_cell.angle_gamma   90.00
#
_symmetry.space_group_name_H-M   'P 1'
#
loop_
_entity.id
_entity.type
_entity.pdbx_description
1 polymer ?
#
loop_
_entity_poly.entity_id
_entity_poly.type
_entity_poly.pdbx_seq_one_letter_code
_entity_poly.pdbx_strand_id
1 'polypeptide(L)'
;MALRALRPESSSPISPKEFCEAVTNLWERWRGVSTPSVPSRIGLAVSGGPDSMALAFLCKQLISERLIPDLKVKPFIVDHLAREGSTEEAHKVADWLKDLGFDPSILTLSWPGGAHPSSFTDFETVARKLRYQILGKACRDYNSRALFLGHHLDDNIETVLSRVARGQRQATGLKGVASVGHIPECHSIYGVAESGSSVWLVDGQRRVKSAGARDRYGRSSKRLQPDRYSATGPSHHFREDLILPIAEGGIYLFRPLNSFPKSRLTSTCLQNNIQFVNDRTNFDPTLTSRNTVRHLLSNGTLPRALQAPSILQLIENSQRISDELMEETNAFLEKVRVLKLDLRTGSLVIDFPGPRVMEDIGMSQGVSIRSSPPKLQRILAMVLRRLVDIISPAPKSDIPLEKFTMALQIVFPTLKSASGETSASSRQDIFTVGGVKFEPVTPSRQWAGAKVVPLKSFVPRKQNDGYGSNTWLLTRPPYSRRVSKPVSTFDLQIPKLPIAEYDTDNSRWSPWQLWDNRHWIRVRAEPANLKHPAEKDSFEYNGMNIPVVVRPMDGPDLADVRRRLAKYALFLFENHSDAMKSDVPSFPTLKARQELDELLQYHAPDDLRYTIPVIAEATGQKRVLAFPSFGFRMPVTFTRRMGNNNTRRDHWTLNWQINYKHIDLDLLNLVSRDLDREISRGAPFSET
;
A
#
# COMPACT_ATOMS: atom_id res chain seq x y z
N MET A 1 43.97 -14.94 23.78
CA MET A 1 42.85 -14.42 24.59
C MET A 1 41.95 -13.48 23.77
N ALA A 2 41.29 -13.94 22.69
CA ALA A 2 40.31 -13.16 21.92
C ALA A 2 39.36 -14.06 21.09
N LEU A 3 38.85 -15.15 21.69
CA LEU A 3 37.99 -16.14 21.00
C LEU A 3 36.84 -16.65 21.89
N ARG A 4 36.39 -15.85 22.87
CA ARG A 4 35.36 -16.22 23.85
C ARG A 4 34.09 -15.34 23.82
N ALA A 5 33.96 -14.42 22.86
CA ALA A 5 32.92 -13.38 22.89
C ALA A 5 31.70 -13.59 21.96
N LEU A 6 31.63 -14.69 21.17
CA LEU A 6 30.55 -14.85 20.17
C LEU A 6 29.64 -16.07 20.38
N ARG A 7 29.82 -16.80 21.49
CA ARG A 7 28.80 -17.66 22.08
C ARG A 7 29.00 -17.57 23.59
N PRO A 8 28.18 -16.82 24.35
CA PRO A 8 28.14 -17.07 25.77
C PRO A 8 27.69 -18.51 25.95
N GLU A 9 28.17 -19.13 27.02
CA GLU A 9 27.61 -20.33 27.64
C GLU A 9 26.12 -20.08 27.99
N SER A 10 25.27 -20.00 26.97
CA SER A 10 23.99 -19.29 27.01
C SER A 10 22.82 -20.23 27.30
N SER A 11 22.86 -20.83 28.49
CA SER A 11 21.70 -21.44 29.13
C SER A 11 20.94 -20.44 30.01
N SER A 12 21.33 -19.16 30.05
CA SER A 12 20.61 -18.16 30.85
C SER A 12 19.29 -17.73 30.18
N PRO A 13 18.22 -17.56 30.96
CA PRO A 13 16.94 -17.08 30.46
C PRO A 13 17.08 -15.62 30.00
N ILE A 14 16.20 -15.17 29.11
CA ILE A 14 16.16 -13.78 28.65
C ILE A 14 15.55 -12.93 29.76
N SER A 15 16.23 -11.85 30.14
CA SER A 15 15.68 -10.94 31.16
C SER A 15 14.61 -10.03 30.55
N PRO A 16 13.61 -9.59 31.34
CA PRO A 16 12.60 -8.64 30.86
C PRO A 16 13.19 -7.33 30.33
N LYS A 17 14.30 -6.85 30.93
CA LYS A 17 15.02 -5.66 30.47
C LYS A 17 15.67 -5.85 29.11
N GLU A 18 16.40 -6.96 28.91
CA GLU A 18 17.00 -7.31 27.61
C GLU A 18 15.93 -7.39 26.50
N PHE A 19 14.78 -7.99 26.82
CA PHE A 19 13.66 -8.07 25.88
C PHE A 19 13.03 -6.70 25.60
N CYS A 20 12.89 -5.85 26.63
CA CYS A 20 12.39 -4.49 26.47
C CYS A 20 13.29 -3.65 25.56
N GLU A 21 14.61 -3.75 25.69
CA GLU A 21 15.57 -3.10 24.81
C GLU A 21 15.42 -3.58 23.36
N ALA A 22 15.31 -4.91 23.15
CA ALA A 22 15.09 -5.48 21.83
C ALA A 22 13.80 -4.95 21.18
N VAL A 23 12.71 -4.86 21.94
CA VAL A 23 11.43 -4.32 21.46
C VAL A 23 11.52 -2.83 21.14
N THR A 24 12.13 -2.03 22.02
CA THR A 24 12.26 -0.57 21.86
C THR A 24 13.09 -0.23 20.63
N ASN A 25 14.20 -0.93 20.40
CA ASN A 25 15.02 -0.79 19.21
C ASN A 25 14.24 -1.06 17.91
N LEU A 26 13.26 -1.98 17.93
CA LEU A 26 12.41 -2.21 16.76
C LEU A 26 11.42 -1.07 16.51
N TRP A 27 10.92 -0.43 17.56
CA TRP A 27 10.01 0.71 17.44
C TRP A 27 10.71 1.97 16.95
N GLU A 28 11.94 2.21 17.37
CA GLU A 28 12.77 3.31 16.81
C GLU A 28 12.99 3.15 15.30
N ARG A 29 13.15 1.90 14.85
CA ARG A 29 13.29 1.56 13.42
C ARG A 29 11.95 1.53 12.69
N TRP A 30 10.82 1.53 13.40
CA TRP A 30 9.50 1.40 12.80
C TRP A 30 9.02 2.74 12.25
N ARG A 31 9.18 2.91 10.93
CA ARG A 31 8.69 4.07 10.19
C ARG A 31 7.21 4.01 9.80
N GLY A 32 6.47 2.99 10.24
CA GLY A 32 5.05 2.81 9.89
C GLY A 32 4.10 3.77 10.60
N VAL A 33 4.63 4.60 11.49
CA VAL A 33 3.97 5.78 12.02
C VAL A 33 5.00 6.92 11.97
N SER A 34 5.01 7.68 10.89
CA SER A 34 4.63 9.08 10.87
C SER A 34 4.94 9.95 12.16
N THR A 35 4.60 9.51 13.38
CA THR A 35 5.22 9.93 14.65
C THR A 35 5.63 8.67 15.40
N PRO A 36 6.91 8.47 15.78
CA PRO A 36 7.32 7.30 16.53
C PRO A 36 6.52 7.24 17.84
N SER A 37 5.56 6.33 17.91
CA SER A 37 4.79 6.09 19.12
C SER A 37 4.82 4.60 19.40
N VAL A 38 5.18 4.27 20.63
CA VAL A 38 5.07 2.92 21.16
C VAL A 38 3.64 2.41 20.92
N PRO A 39 3.44 1.29 20.22
CA PRO A 39 2.11 0.74 20.00
C PRO A 39 1.50 0.33 21.34
N SER A 40 0.38 0.94 21.72
CA SER A 40 -0.36 0.59 22.94
C SER A 40 -1.05 -0.78 22.86
N ARG A 41 -1.21 -1.32 21.65
CA ARG A 41 -1.83 -2.64 21.39
C ARG A 41 -0.95 -3.48 20.49
N ILE A 42 -0.67 -4.71 20.91
CA ILE A 42 0.11 -5.68 20.16
C ILE A 42 -0.70 -6.96 19.99
N GLY A 43 -0.81 -7.45 18.75
CA GLY A 43 -1.20 -8.83 18.48
C GLY A 43 0.01 -9.75 18.60
N LEU A 44 -0.17 -10.94 19.17
CA LEU A 44 0.90 -11.92 19.34
C LEU A 44 0.52 -13.24 18.68
N ALA A 45 1.26 -13.69 17.67
CA ALA A 45 1.00 -15.01 17.07
C ALA A 45 1.61 -16.12 17.92
N VAL A 46 0.76 -17.02 18.44
CA VAL A 46 1.18 -18.14 19.31
C VAL A 46 0.84 -19.47 18.66
N SER A 47 1.84 -20.33 18.47
CA SER A 47 1.66 -21.68 17.93
C SER A 47 1.64 -22.77 19.01
N GLY A 48 1.98 -22.42 20.25
CA GLY A 48 2.14 -23.37 21.35
C GLY A 48 3.54 -23.98 21.46
N GLY A 49 4.41 -23.74 20.47
CA GLY A 49 5.82 -24.14 20.53
C GLY A 49 6.65 -23.24 21.49
N PRO A 50 7.85 -23.70 21.88
CA PRO A 50 8.68 -23.02 22.89
C PRO A 50 8.99 -21.58 22.52
N ASP A 51 9.27 -21.30 21.24
CA ASP A 51 9.64 -19.97 20.76
C ASP A 51 8.51 -18.94 20.95
N SER A 52 7.27 -19.36 20.66
CA SER A 52 6.08 -18.51 20.81
C SER A 52 5.59 -18.38 22.26
N MET A 53 5.79 -19.42 23.07
CA MET A 53 5.45 -19.39 24.50
C MET A 53 6.46 -18.56 25.30
N ALA A 54 7.75 -18.62 24.96
CA ALA A 54 8.77 -17.72 25.50
C ALA A 54 8.43 -16.26 25.18
N LEU A 55 8.04 -15.98 23.94
CA LEU A 55 7.60 -14.65 23.52
C LEU A 55 6.38 -14.17 24.32
N ALA A 56 5.38 -15.02 24.52
CA ALA A 56 4.19 -14.70 25.31
C ALA A 56 4.55 -14.38 26.76
N PHE A 57 5.40 -15.19 27.38
CA PHE A 57 5.91 -14.96 28.73
C PHE A 57 6.66 -13.63 28.83
N LEU A 58 7.60 -13.35 27.93
CA LEU A 58 8.38 -12.11 27.93
C LEU A 58 7.47 -10.88 27.73
N CYS A 59 6.49 -10.95 26.84
CA CYS A 59 5.46 -9.91 26.71
C CYS A 59 4.65 -9.71 27.98
N LYS A 60 4.33 -10.79 28.72
CA LYS A 60 3.65 -10.68 30.02
C LYS A 60 4.53 -9.96 31.05
N GLN A 61 5.84 -10.25 31.06
CA GLN A 61 6.79 -9.58 31.95
C GLN A 61 6.87 -8.07 31.69
N LEU A 62 6.85 -7.65 30.41
CA LEU A 62 6.80 -6.22 30.07
C LEU A 62 5.59 -5.51 30.68
N ILE A 63 4.44 -6.20 30.72
CA ILE A 63 3.19 -5.68 31.31
C ILE A 63 3.28 -5.67 32.84
N SER A 64 3.67 -6.79 33.47
CA SER A 64 3.69 -6.92 34.93
C SER A 64 4.72 -6.00 35.59
N GLU A 65 5.89 -5.86 34.99
CA GLU A 65 6.95 -4.97 35.47
C GLU A 65 6.76 -3.51 35.03
N ARG A 66 5.70 -3.22 34.25
CA ARG A 66 5.39 -1.88 33.71
C ARG A 66 6.56 -1.24 32.95
N LEU A 67 7.39 -2.06 32.30
CA LEU A 67 8.49 -1.58 31.47
C LEU A 67 8.00 -0.79 30.25
N ILE A 68 6.75 -1.06 29.83
CA ILE A 68 6.09 -0.35 28.74
C ILE A 68 4.70 0.08 29.22
N PRO A 69 4.49 1.39 29.49
CA PRO A 69 3.22 1.90 30.00
C PRO A 69 2.04 1.59 29.06
N ASP A 70 0.88 1.27 29.65
CA ASP A 70 -0.40 1.04 28.96
C ASP A 70 -0.40 -0.05 27.87
N LEU A 71 0.60 -0.92 27.86
CA LEU A 71 0.73 -1.98 26.87
C LEU A 71 -0.37 -3.05 27.02
N LYS A 72 -1.12 -3.28 25.95
CA LYS A 72 -2.12 -4.35 25.85
C LYS A 72 -1.73 -5.38 24.79
N VAL A 73 -1.53 -6.62 25.21
CA VAL A 73 -1.15 -7.72 24.32
C VAL A 73 -2.31 -8.70 24.19
N LYS A 74 -2.67 -9.07 22.96
CA LYS A 74 -3.67 -10.10 22.67
C LYS A 74 -3.05 -11.26 21.89
N PRO A 75 -2.96 -12.47 22.48
CA PRO A 75 -2.52 -13.65 21.75
C PRO A 75 -3.56 -14.14 20.74
N PHE A 76 -3.07 -14.52 19.57
CA PHE A 76 -3.84 -15.14 18.50
C PHE A 76 -3.25 -16.51 18.18
N ILE A 77 -4.07 -17.54 18.31
CA ILE A 77 -3.73 -18.93 17.99
C ILE A 77 -4.40 -19.25 16.66
N VAL A 78 -3.67 -19.81 15.70
CA VAL A 78 -4.26 -20.20 14.41
C VAL A 78 -4.49 -21.70 14.40
N ASP A 79 -5.75 -22.11 14.36
CA ASP A 79 -6.13 -23.50 14.14
C ASP A 79 -6.18 -23.77 12.64
N HIS A 80 -5.23 -24.58 12.16
CA HIS A 80 -5.06 -24.88 10.75
C HIS A 80 -6.04 -25.96 10.25
N LEU A 81 -6.66 -26.74 11.15
CA LEU A 81 -7.45 -27.94 10.82
C LEU A 81 -6.70 -28.93 9.92
N ALA A 82 -5.37 -28.95 10.01
CA ALA A 82 -4.52 -29.74 9.12
C ALA A 82 -4.58 -31.24 9.40
N ARG A 83 -4.89 -31.61 10.64
CA ARG A 83 -5.03 -32.98 11.13
C ARG A 83 -6.03 -33.04 12.27
N GLU A 84 -6.49 -34.25 12.57
CA GLU A 84 -7.21 -34.56 13.80
C GLU A 84 -6.37 -34.16 15.03
N GLY A 85 -7.00 -33.59 16.05
CA GLY A 85 -6.32 -33.06 17.24
C GLY A 85 -5.88 -31.59 17.15
N SER A 86 -5.95 -30.95 15.96
CA SER A 86 -5.50 -29.56 15.74
C SER A 86 -6.27 -28.56 16.62
N THR A 87 -7.59 -28.75 16.70
CA THR A 87 -8.47 -27.88 17.49
C THR A 87 -8.24 -28.06 18.99
N GLU A 88 -8.06 -29.30 19.45
CA GLU A 88 -7.76 -29.63 20.85
C GLU A 88 -6.41 -29.03 21.28
N GLU A 89 -5.40 -29.10 20.43
CA GLU A 89 -4.10 -28.44 20.66
C GLU A 89 -4.25 -26.92 20.75
N ALA A 90 -5.06 -26.31 19.88
CA ALA A 90 -5.33 -24.88 19.95
C ALA A 90 -6.01 -24.47 21.27
N HIS A 91 -6.97 -25.26 21.76
CA HIS A 91 -7.62 -25.03 23.05
C HIS A 91 -6.65 -25.20 24.22
N LYS A 92 -5.80 -26.23 24.19
CA LYS A 92 -4.78 -26.47 25.21
C LYS A 92 -3.79 -25.29 25.32
N VAL A 93 -3.35 -24.76 24.17
CA VAL A 93 -2.49 -23.56 24.12
C VAL A 93 -3.23 -22.33 24.64
N ALA A 94 -4.53 -22.19 24.32
CA ALA A 94 -5.35 -21.11 24.86
C ALA A 94 -5.43 -21.18 26.39
N ASP A 95 -5.58 -22.35 26.98
CA ASP A 95 -5.63 -22.51 28.43
C ASP A 95 -4.29 -22.15 29.09
N TRP A 96 -3.15 -22.59 28.53
CA TRP A 96 -1.84 -22.15 29.01
C TRP A 96 -1.65 -20.63 28.95
N LEU A 97 -2.17 -19.97 27.93
CA LEU A 97 -2.10 -18.50 27.83
C LEU A 97 -3.04 -17.81 28.82
N LYS A 98 -4.20 -18.40 29.15
CA LYS A 98 -5.08 -17.91 30.22
C LYS A 98 -4.40 -18.03 31.58
N ASP A 99 -3.68 -19.13 31.83
CA ASP A 99 -2.89 -19.32 33.06
C ASP A 99 -1.77 -18.27 33.20
N LEU A 100 -1.19 -17.84 32.07
CA LEU A 100 -0.26 -16.70 32.01
C LEU A 100 -0.96 -15.32 32.14
N GLY A 101 -2.29 -15.30 32.26
CA GLY A 101 -3.11 -14.11 32.45
C GLY A 101 -3.37 -13.31 31.17
N PHE A 102 -3.56 -13.99 30.03
CA PHE A 102 -4.03 -13.38 28.79
C PHE A 102 -5.49 -13.75 28.46
N ASP A 103 -6.11 -12.98 27.55
CA ASP A 103 -7.36 -13.32 26.85
C ASP A 103 -7.03 -13.71 25.39
N PRO A 104 -6.71 -15.00 25.11
CA PRO A 104 -6.34 -15.43 23.77
C PRO A 104 -7.57 -15.60 22.86
N SER A 105 -7.36 -15.49 21.55
CA SER A 105 -8.38 -15.84 20.55
C SER A 105 -7.88 -16.92 19.61
N ILE A 106 -8.71 -17.95 19.44
CA ILE A 106 -8.47 -19.01 18.45
C ILE A 106 -9.07 -18.56 17.12
N LEU A 107 -8.25 -18.60 16.08
CA LEU A 107 -8.56 -18.20 14.72
C LEU A 107 -8.54 -19.44 13.82
N THR A 108 -9.71 -19.98 13.52
CA THR A 108 -9.84 -21.18 12.68
C THR A 108 -9.76 -20.83 11.20
N LEU A 109 -8.90 -21.52 10.46
CA LEU A 109 -8.76 -21.30 9.01
C LEU A 109 -9.96 -21.82 8.23
N SER A 110 -10.39 -21.04 7.24
CA SER A 110 -11.33 -21.47 6.21
C SER A 110 -10.56 -21.78 4.92
N TRP A 111 -10.60 -23.03 4.49
CA TRP A 111 -9.88 -23.49 3.30
C TRP A 111 -10.67 -23.21 2.02
N PRO A 112 -10.01 -22.87 0.89
CA PRO A 112 -10.68 -22.54 -0.36
C PRO A 112 -11.63 -23.65 -0.82
N GLY A 113 -12.87 -23.28 -1.18
CA GLY A 113 -13.88 -24.21 -1.67
C GLY A 113 -14.37 -25.23 -0.63
N GLY A 114 -14.05 -25.06 0.65
CA GLY A 114 -14.34 -26.05 1.69
C GLY A 114 -13.51 -27.33 1.57
N ALA A 115 -12.46 -27.33 0.76
CA ALA A 115 -11.61 -28.50 0.55
C ALA A 115 -10.83 -28.86 1.81
N HIS A 116 -10.61 -30.17 2.00
CA HIS A 116 -9.82 -30.66 3.13
C HIS A 116 -8.34 -30.29 2.93
N PRO A 117 -7.58 -29.89 3.96
CA PRO A 117 -6.24 -29.34 3.76
C PRO A 117 -5.24 -30.31 3.10
N SER A 118 -5.43 -31.61 3.33
CA SER A 118 -4.63 -32.67 2.73
C SER A 118 -4.82 -32.84 1.21
N SER A 119 -5.81 -32.19 0.59
CA SER A 119 -6.01 -32.24 -0.86
C SER A 119 -5.12 -31.26 -1.64
N PHE A 120 -4.42 -30.35 -0.96
CA PHE A 120 -3.59 -29.33 -1.60
C PHE A 120 -2.15 -29.83 -1.80
N THR A 121 -1.68 -29.87 -3.04
CA THR A 121 -0.28 -30.18 -3.36
C THR A 121 0.71 -29.13 -2.85
N ASP A 122 0.24 -27.89 -2.68
CA ASP A 122 0.98 -26.74 -2.18
C ASP A 122 0.50 -26.30 -0.78
N PHE A 123 0.09 -27.26 0.06
CA PHE A 123 -0.45 -27.04 1.39
C PHE A 123 0.31 -26.00 2.22
N GLU A 124 1.64 -26.07 2.31
CA GLU A 124 2.43 -25.13 3.12
C GLU A 124 2.28 -23.67 2.64
N THR A 125 2.29 -23.46 1.32
CA THR A 125 2.13 -22.13 0.71
C THR A 125 0.74 -21.58 0.98
N VAL A 126 -0.30 -22.40 0.80
CA VAL A 126 -1.70 -22.01 1.07
C VAL A 126 -1.91 -21.75 2.56
N ALA A 127 -1.44 -22.63 3.43
CA ALA A 127 -1.52 -22.48 4.89
C ALA A 127 -0.82 -21.20 5.35
N ARG A 128 0.37 -20.90 4.82
CA ARG A 128 1.12 -19.68 5.11
C ARG A 128 0.32 -18.43 4.72
N LYS A 129 -0.26 -18.42 3.52
CA LYS A 129 -1.10 -17.32 3.03
C LYS A 129 -2.31 -17.11 3.94
N LEU A 130 -3.11 -18.15 4.18
CA LEU A 130 -4.31 -18.08 5.02
C LEU A 130 -3.98 -17.65 6.45
N ARG A 131 -2.88 -18.15 7.01
CA ARG A 131 -2.39 -17.78 8.35
C ARG A 131 -2.10 -16.28 8.47
N TYR A 132 -1.35 -15.69 7.52
CA TYR A 132 -1.10 -14.25 7.58
C TYR A 132 -2.37 -13.43 7.37
N GLN A 133 -3.25 -13.87 6.46
CA GLN A 133 -4.51 -13.17 6.22
C GLN A 133 -5.44 -13.17 7.45
N ILE A 134 -5.58 -14.30 8.16
CA ILE A 134 -6.42 -14.37 9.35
C ILE A 134 -5.82 -13.60 10.53
N LEU A 135 -4.51 -13.69 10.74
CA LEU A 135 -3.80 -12.91 11.76
C LEU A 135 -3.90 -11.41 11.48
N GLY A 136 -3.77 -11.03 10.20
CA GLY A 136 -3.93 -9.66 9.75
C GLY A 136 -5.32 -9.11 10.07
N LYS A 137 -6.38 -9.84 9.70
CA LYS A 137 -7.76 -9.45 10.02
C LYS A 137 -7.97 -9.33 11.54
N ALA A 138 -7.52 -10.31 12.32
CA ALA A 138 -7.65 -10.27 13.77
C ALA A 138 -6.93 -9.08 14.43
N CYS A 139 -5.72 -8.74 13.97
CA CYS A 139 -5.01 -7.54 14.43
C CYS A 139 -5.75 -6.25 14.07
N ARG A 140 -6.31 -6.15 12.86
CA ARG A 140 -7.12 -5.01 12.44
C ARG A 140 -8.35 -4.86 13.34
N ASP A 141 -9.07 -5.96 13.58
CA ASP A 141 -10.28 -5.98 14.39
C ASP A 141 -9.97 -5.68 15.88
N TYR A 142 -8.76 -6.02 16.35
CA TYR A 142 -8.24 -5.63 17.67
C TYR A 142 -7.64 -4.20 17.72
N ASN A 143 -7.66 -3.46 16.60
CA ASN A 143 -7.04 -2.15 16.44
C ASN A 143 -5.54 -2.14 16.84
N SER A 144 -4.81 -3.17 16.40
CA SER A 144 -3.36 -3.27 16.54
C SER A 144 -2.67 -3.19 15.19
N ARG A 145 -1.67 -2.30 15.10
CA ARG A 145 -0.77 -2.18 13.95
C ARG A 145 0.48 -3.06 14.05
N ALA A 146 0.68 -3.73 15.18
CA ALA A 146 1.88 -4.50 15.49
C ALA A 146 1.53 -5.96 15.77
N LEU A 147 2.04 -6.87 14.94
CA LEU A 147 1.94 -8.31 15.12
C LEU A 147 3.30 -8.90 15.45
N PHE A 148 3.46 -9.44 16.65
CA PHE A 148 4.69 -10.06 17.11
C PHE A 148 4.74 -11.53 16.70
N LEU A 149 5.90 -11.97 16.19
CA LEU A 149 6.16 -13.35 15.78
C LEU A 149 7.39 -13.90 16.51
N GLY A 150 7.34 -15.18 16.88
CA GLY A 150 8.42 -15.91 17.57
C GLY A 150 9.63 -16.28 16.72
N HIS A 151 9.99 -15.48 15.69
CA HIS A 151 11.18 -15.75 14.87
C HIS A 151 12.45 -15.36 15.61
N HIS A 152 13.43 -16.26 15.64
CA HIS A 152 14.66 -16.11 16.40
C HIS A 152 15.94 -16.12 15.55
N LEU A 153 17.11 -15.95 16.18
CA LEU A 153 18.40 -15.85 15.49
C LEU A 153 18.68 -17.06 14.58
N ASP A 154 18.44 -18.28 15.08
CA ASP A 154 18.68 -19.50 14.32
C ASP A 154 17.78 -19.61 13.07
N ASP A 155 16.52 -19.11 13.12
CA ASP A 155 15.65 -19.05 11.94
C ASP A 155 16.26 -18.18 10.84
N ASN A 156 16.96 -17.13 11.23
CA ASN A 156 17.61 -16.22 10.32
C ASN A 156 18.80 -16.90 9.60
N ILE A 157 19.58 -17.67 10.36
CA ILE A 157 20.70 -18.49 9.85
C ILE A 157 20.17 -19.55 8.88
N GLU A 158 19.14 -20.32 9.29
CA GLU A 158 18.47 -21.32 8.46
C GLU A 158 17.98 -20.72 7.14
N THR A 159 17.33 -19.55 7.22
CA THR A 159 16.79 -18.84 6.05
C THR A 159 17.90 -18.47 5.07
N VAL A 160 19.02 -17.94 5.56
CA VAL A 160 20.12 -17.49 4.70
C VAL A 160 20.84 -18.66 4.06
N LEU A 161 21.09 -19.73 4.80
CA LEU A 161 21.64 -20.97 4.23
C LEU A 161 20.71 -21.55 3.16
N SER A 162 19.40 -21.57 3.40
CA SER A 162 18.43 -22.01 2.40
C SER A 162 18.49 -21.16 1.12
N ARG A 163 18.61 -19.83 1.27
CA ARG A 163 18.75 -18.91 0.12
C ARG A 163 20.06 -19.12 -0.64
N VAL A 164 21.18 -19.31 0.07
CA VAL A 164 22.49 -19.63 -0.54
C VAL A 164 22.42 -20.95 -1.31
N ALA A 165 21.84 -21.99 -0.73
CA ALA A 165 21.66 -23.30 -1.38
C ALA A 165 20.80 -23.21 -2.65
N ARG A 166 19.83 -22.28 -2.68
CA ARG A 166 19.00 -21.97 -3.87
C ARG A 166 19.69 -21.04 -4.87
N GLY A 167 20.97 -20.75 -4.69
CA GLY A 167 21.76 -19.95 -5.64
C GLY A 167 21.62 -18.43 -5.49
N GLN A 168 21.08 -17.93 -4.36
CA GLN A 168 21.08 -16.50 -4.11
C GLN A 168 22.50 -16.00 -3.84
N ARG A 169 22.98 -15.08 -4.69
CA ARG A 169 24.34 -14.51 -4.62
C ARG A 169 24.35 -13.02 -4.28
N GLN A 170 23.20 -12.35 -4.33
CA GLN A 170 23.12 -10.92 -4.12
C GLN A 170 22.97 -10.59 -2.63
N ALA A 171 23.73 -9.61 -2.14
CA ALA A 171 23.64 -9.11 -0.76
C ALA A 171 22.21 -8.73 -0.35
N THR A 172 21.44 -8.12 -1.26
CA THR A 172 20.03 -7.77 -1.04
C THR A 172 19.14 -8.98 -0.68
N GLY A 173 19.48 -10.17 -1.19
CA GLY A 173 18.79 -11.43 -0.88
C GLY A 173 19.33 -12.16 0.34
N LEU A 174 20.51 -11.79 0.85
CA LEU A 174 21.21 -12.49 1.94
C LEU A 174 21.19 -11.74 3.28
N LYS A 175 20.40 -10.66 3.39
CA LYS A 175 20.17 -9.90 4.64
C LYS A 175 19.46 -10.67 5.76
N GLY A 176 19.02 -11.89 5.49
CA GLY A 176 18.17 -12.63 6.40
C GLY A 176 16.71 -12.22 6.35
N VAL A 177 16.03 -12.39 7.49
CA VAL A 177 14.64 -12.03 7.73
C VAL A 177 14.61 -10.63 8.33
N ALA A 178 13.83 -9.73 7.74
CA ALA A 178 13.66 -8.37 8.26
C ALA A 178 13.03 -8.39 9.66
N SER A 179 13.60 -7.65 10.61
CA SER A 179 13.09 -7.60 11.99
C SER A 179 11.74 -6.86 12.10
N VAL A 180 11.49 -5.91 11.19
CA VAL A 180 10.21 -5.22 11.00
C VAL A 180 9.86 -5.24 9.52
N GLY A 181 8.61 -5.49 9.18
CA GLY A 181 8.14 -5.41 7.78
C GLY A 181 6.63 -5.51 7.66
N HIS A 182 6.08 -5.19 6.50
CA HIS A 182 4.65 -5.36 6.25
C HIS A 182 4.23 -6.83 6.31
N ILE A 183 2.99 -7.07 6.72
CA ILE A 183 2.41 -8.41 6.67
C ILE A 183 2.30 -8.91 5.22
N PRO A 184 2.93 -10.04 4.87
CA PRO A 184 2.90 -10.57 3.51
C PRO A 184 1.54 -11.19 3.20
N GLU A 185 1.29 -11.51 1.92
CA GLU A 185 0.09 -12.24 1.46
C GLU A 185 -1.26 -11.53 1.69
N CYS A 186 -1.24 -10.27 2.12
CA CYS A 186 -2.43 -9.51 2.51
C CYS A 186 -2.75 -8.31 1.59
N HIS A 187 -2.11 -8.19 0.44
CA HIS A 187 -2.19 -7.00 -0.45
C HIS A 187 -3.61 -6.59 -0.86
N SER A 188 -4.58 -7.52 -0.84
CA SER A 188 -5.98 -7.28 -1.18
C SER A 188 -6.90 -7.06 0.03
N ILE A 189 -6.38 -6.98 1.25
CA ILE A 189 -7.16 -6.82 2.48
C ILE A 189 -6.98 -5.41 3.04
N TYR A 190 -8.03 -4.59 2.91
CA TYR A 190 -8.03 -3.23 3.46
C TYR A 190 -7.93 -3.23 4.99
N GLY A 191 -7.10 -2.33 5.51
CA GLY A 191 -6.78 -2.21 6.94
C GLY A 191 -5.69 -3.17 7.40
N VAL A 192 -5.21 -4.08 6.54
CA VAL A 192 -4.18 -5.06 6.88
C VAL A 192 -2.89 -4.79 6.11
N ALA A 193 -2.94 -4.67 4.79
CA ALA A 193 -1.76 -4.34 3.99
C ALA A 193 -1.83 -2.89 3.53
N GLU A 194 -0.88 -2.08 3.99
CA GLU A 194 -0.61 -0.72 3.48
C GLU A 194 -1.88 0.15 3.33
N SER A 195 -2.83 0.03 4.26
CA SER A 195 -4.16 0.64 4.19
C SER A 195 -4.84 0.69 5.56
N GLY A 196 -6.03 1.29 5.64
CA GLY A 196 -6.77 1.50 6.89
C GLY A 196 -6.61 2.89 7.49
N SER A 197 -5.72 3.70 6.93
CA SER A 197 -5.61 5.14 7.19
C SER A 197 -5.33 5.84 5.87
N SER A 198 -5.41 7.17 5.87
CA SER A 198 -5.21 7.95 4.66
C SER A 198 -4.34 9.17 4.89
N VAL A 199 -3.62 9.54 3.86
CA VAL A 199 -2.80 10.75 3.78
C VAL A 199 -3.29 11.60 2.63
N TRP A 200 -3.39 12.90 2.87
CA TRP A 200 -3.74 13.88 1.86
C TRP A 200 -2.48 14.66 1.47
N LEU A 201 -2.24 14.73 0.17
CA LEU A 201 -1.27 15.67 -0.38
C LEU A 201 -1.94 17.05 -0.42
N VAL A 202 -1.54 17.97 0.44
CA VAL A 202 -2.00 19.36 0.41
C VAL A 202 -0.89 20.26 -0.12
N ASP A 203 -1.19 21.50 -0.50
CA ASP A 203 -0.21 22.49 -0.97
C ASP A 203 0.49 23.25 0.18
N GLY A 204 1.80 23.41 0.05
CA GLY A 204 2.70 24.03 1.01
C GLY A 204 2.76 25.56 0.99
N GLN A 205 2.12 26.27 0.05
CA GLN A 205 2.17 27.75 -0.01
C GLN A 205 1.44 28.51 1.12
N ARG A 206 1.23 27.90 2.30
CA ARG A 206 0.56 28.52 3.46
C ARG A 206 1.38 28.53 4.75
N ARG A 207 2.57 29.12 4.68
CA ARG A 207 3.21 29.72 5.87
C ARG A 207 3.80 31.08 5.51
N VAL A 208 3.01 32.14 5.71
CA VAL A 208 3.28 33.32 6.57
C VAL A 208 2.02 34.21 6.55
N LYS A 209 1.20 34.14 7.60
CA LYS A 209 0.53 35.34 8.13
C LYS A 209 0.84 35.39 9.62
N SER A 210 1.77 36.27 9.95
CA SER A 210 2.12 36.64 11.32
C SER A 210 0.86 37.09 12.05
N ALA A 211 0.41 36.34 13.05
CA ALA A 211 -0.58 36.82 14.01
C ALA A 211 0.10 37.85 14.93
N GLY A 212 0.10 39.11 14.52
CA GLY A 212 0.45 40.23 15.39
C GLY A 212 -0.78 40.62 16.20
N ALA A 213 -0.98 40.01 17.37
CA ALA A 213 -1.84 40.55 18.41
C ALA A 213 -0.98 40.79 19.66
N ARG A 214 -0.67 42.07 19.93
CA ARG A 214 -0.06 42.51 21.18
C ARG A 214 -1.18 42.59 22.22
N ASP A 215 -0.98 41.93 23.35
CA ASP A 215 -1.79 42.22 24.53
C ASP A 215 -1.22 43.46 25.26
N ARG A 216 -2.04 44.11 26.09
CA ARG A 216 -1.81 45.46 26.67
C ARG A 216 -0.54 45.64 27.52
N TYR A 217 0.28 44.58 27.71
CA TYR A 217 1.53 44.58 28.48
C TYR A 217 2.72 43.81 27.84
N GLY A 218 2.68 43.50 26.53
CA GLY A 218 3.92 43.23 25.77
C GLY A 218 4.73 41.94 26.08
N ARG A 219 4.15 40.86 26.61
CA ARG A 219 4.82 39.55 26.76
C ARG A 219 4.11 38.43 25.97
N SER A 220 4.88 37.68 25.18
CA SER A 220 4.41 36.55 24.36
C SER A 220 4.44 35.24 25.16
N SER A 221 3.32 34.51 25.23
CA SER A 221 3.24 33.17 25.82
C SER A 221 2.51 32.22 24.85
N LYS A 222 3.18 31.14 24.45
CA LYS A 222 2.64 30.11 23.55
C LYS A 222 1.95 29.00 24.36
N ARG A 223 0.63 28.87 24.25
CA ARG A 223 -0.08 27.61 24.48
C ARG A 223 -0.98 27.34 23.28
N LEU A 224 -0.77 26.20 22.61
CA LEU A 224 -1.57 25.72 21.50
C LEU A 224 -2.68 24.82 22.05
N GLN A 225 -3.94 25.17 21.81
CA GLN A 225 -5.06 24.23 21.83
C GLN A 225 -5.41 23.81 20.39
N PRO A 226 -5.90 22.59 20.15
CA PRO A 226 -6.29 22.12 18.83
C PRO A 226 -7.72 22.54 18.49
N ASP A 227 -7.90 23.36 17.44
CA ASP A 227 -9.22 23.80 16.99
C ASP A 227 -9.91 22.79 16.06
N ARG A 228 -11.24 22.70 16.24
CA ARG A 228 -12.19 21.89 15.49
C ARG A 228 -12.40 22.43 14.06
N TYR A 229 -12.51 21.51 13.10
CA TYR A 229 -12.76 21.82 11.68
C TYR A 229 -14.19 22.37 11.45
N SER A 230 -14.29 23.55 10.85
CA SER A 230 -15.53 24.10 10.27
C SER A 230 -15.38 24.23 8.75
N ALA A 231 -16.34 23.65 8.03
CA ALA A 231 -16.37 23.57 6.58
C ALA A 231 -17.19 24.71 5.95
N THR A 232 -16.75 25.97 6.03
CA THR A 232 -17.31 27.07 5.22
C THR A 232 -16.30 28.22 5.04
N GLY A 233 -15.81 28.46 3.80
CA GLY A 233 -15.06 29.69 3.44
C GLY A 233 -14.07 29.54 2.26
N PRO A 234 -13.74 30.61 1.50
CA PRO A 234 -13.51 30.53 0.04
C PRO A 234 -12.05 30.67 -0.48
N SER A 235 -11.87 30.18 -1.72
CA SER A 235 -10.79 30.39 -2.72
C SER A 235 -9.34 30.08 -2.33
N HIS A 236 -8.87 28.85 -2.58
CA HIS A 236 -7.48 28.40 -2.39
C HIS A 236 -6.94 27.59 -3.59
N HIS A 237 -5.67 27.83 -3.92
CA HIS A 237 -5.00 27.54 -5.19
C HIS A 237 -4.62 26.06 -5.48
N PHE A 238 -5.19 25.10 -4.75
CA PHE A 238 -5.01 23.65 -5.01
C PHE A 238 -6.31 22.85 -4.87
N ARG A 239 -7.47 23.50 -5.05
CA ARG A 239 -8.79 22.84 -4.90
C ARG A 239 -9.32 22.13 -6.15
N GLU A 240 -8.61 22.13 -7.28
CA GLU A 240 -9.13 21.57 -8.55
C GLU A 240 -8.42 20.28 -9.01
N ASP A 241 -7.20 20.02 -8.54
CA ASP A 241 -6.60 18.68 -8.65
C ASP A 241 -7.10 17.84 -7.46
N LEU A 242 -8.18 17.06 -7.67
CA LEU A 242 -8.71 16.13 -6.67
C LEU A 242 -7.57 15.33 -6.03
N ILE A 243 -7.33 15.63 -4.74
CA ILE A 243 -6.42 14.92 -3.87
C ILE A 243 -7.06 13.57 -3.61
N LEU A 244 -6.76 12.57 -4.44
CA LEU A 244 -7.07 11.20 -4.06
C LEU A 244 -6.25 10.89 -2.80
N PRO A 245 -6.89 10.60 -1.66
CA PRO A 245 -6.18 10.23 -0.45
C PRO A 245 -5.32 8.99 -0.71
N ILE A 246 -4.09 9.01 -0.25
CA ILE A 246 -3.15 7.88 -0.35
C ILE A 246 -3.40 6.97 0.83
N ALA A 247 -3.62 5.69 0.59
CA ALA A 247 -3.75 4.69 1.64
C ALA A 247 -2.44 4.60 2.44
N GLU A 248 -2.56 4.59 3.76
CA GLU A 248 -1.44 4.44 4.69
C GLU A 248 -1.84 3.45 5.78
N GLY A 249 -0.84 2.97 6.52
CA GLY A 249 -1.02 2.12 7.68
C GLY A 249 -0.94 0.63 7.33
N GLY A 250 -1.86 -0.13 7.90
CA GLY A 250 -1.82 -1.59 7.90
C GLY A 250 -1.01 -2.15 9.07
N ILE A 251 -0.72 -3.43 8.98
CA ILE A 251 -0.12 -4.22 10.04
C ILE A 251 1.32 -4.54 9.70
N TYR A 252 2.17 -4.33 10.69
CA TYR A 252 3.59 -4.63 10.64
C TYR A 252 3.88 -5.86 11.48
N LEU A 253 4.72 -6.74 10.92
CA LEU A 253 5.30 -7.87 11.61
C LEU A 253 6.54 -7.41 12.37
N PHE A 254 6.60 -7.73 13.65
CA PHE A 254 7.75 -7.51 14.52
C PHE A 254 8.33 -8.86 14.95
N ARG A 255 9.66 -8.95 14.93
CA ARG A 255 10.42 -10.15 15.33
C ARG A 255 11.41 -9.78 16.44
N PRO A 256 10.93 -9.54 17.67
CA PRO A 256 11.79 -9.10 18.77
C PRO A 256 12.81 -10.17 19.20
N LEU A 257 12.57 -11.43 18.86
CA LEU A 257 13.47 -12.53 19.20
C LEU A 257 14.63 -12.73 18.22
N ASN A 258 14.71 -11.94 17.13
CA ASN A 258 15.67 -12.15 16.04
C ASN A 258 17.15 -12.04 16.47
N SER A 259 17.44 -11.40 17.60
CA SER A 259 18.78 -11.29 18.19
C SER A 259 19.09 -12.39 19.20
N PHE A 260 18.12 -13.23 19.58
CA PHE A 260 18.28 -14.24 20.62
C PHE A 260 18.36 -15.64 20.01
N PRO A 261 19.30 -16.49 20.48
CA PRO A 261 19.39 -17.87 20.04
C PRO A 261 18.26 -18.71 20.66
N LYS A 262 17.87 -19.78 19.96
CA LYS A 262 16.82 -20.71 20.41
C LYS A 262 17.07 -21.29 21.80
N SER A 263 18.34 -21.57 22.15
CA SER A 263 18.71 -22.11 23.46
C SER A 263 18.24 -21.25 24.63
N ARG A 264 18.32 -19.91 24.51
CA ARG A 264 17.87 -18.98 25.54
C ARG A 264 16.34 -18.92 25.63
N LEU A 265 15.63 -19.10 24.51
CA LEU A 265 14.16 -19.18 24.52
C LEU A 265 13.68 -20.43 25.26
N THR A 266 14.27 -21.58 24.94
CA THR A 266 13.97 -22.83 25.64
C THR A 266 14.30 -22.71 27.13
N SER A 267 15.45 -22.12 27.49
CA SER A 267 15.80 -21.89 28.89
C SER A 267 14.82 -20.96 29.61
N THR A 268 14.36 -19.90 28.93
CA THR A 268 13.34 -18.99 29.46
C THR A 268 12.06 -19.74 29.80
N CYS A 269 11.61 -20.65 28.94
CA CYS A 269 10.44 -21.48 29.25
C CYS A 269 10.71 -22.44 30.41
N LEU A 270 11.80 -23.20 30.36
CA LEU A 270 12.09 -24.25 31.35
C LEU A 270 12.28 -23.67 32.76
N GLN A 271 13.06 -22.59 32.89
CA GLN A 271 13.36 -22.00 34.20
C GLN A 271 12.18 -21.23 34.81
N ASN A 272 11.21 -20.81 33.99
CA ASN A 272 9.99 -20.14 34.46
C ASN A 272 8.76 -21.06 34.44
N ASN A 273 8.95 -22.38 34.30
CA ASN A 273 7.89 -23.39 34.28
C ASN A 273 6.77 -23.11 33.25
N ILE A 274 7.15 -22.58 32.09
CA ILE A 274 6.22 -22.29 31.00
C ILE A 274 5.97 -23.57 30.21
N GLN A 275 4.70 -23.94 30.07
CA GLN A 275 4.26 -25.09 29.28
C GLN A 275 4.40 -24.79 27.78
N PHE A 276 4.84 -25.78 27.00
CA PHE A 276 4.88 -25.70 25.54
C PHE A 276 4.81 -27.09 24.89
N VAL A 277 4.39 -27.14 23.63
CA VAL A 277 4.37 -28.36 22.83
C VAL A 277 5.74 -28.58 22.18
N ASN A 278 6.27 -29.79 22.31
CA ASN A 278 7.39 -30.28 21.52
C ASN A 278 6.87 -31.20 20.42
N ASP A 279 6.72 -30.65 19.21
CA ASP A 279 6.37 -31.45 18.05
C ASP A 279 7.57 -32.28 17.58
N ARG A 280 7.42 -33.61 17.60
CA ARG A 280 8.47 -34.57 17.21
C ARG A 280 8.84 -34.46 15.73
N THR A 281 7.92 -34.01 14.88
CA THR A 281 8.15 -33.87 13.43
C THR A 281 9.14 -32.75 13.10
N ASN A 282 9.32 -31.77 13.99
CA ASN A 282 10.33 -30.70 13.83
C ASN A 282 11.78 -31.19 13.92
N PHE A 283 11.99 -32.42 14.40
CA PHE A 283 13.31 -33.03 14.56
C PHE A 283 13.64 -34.04 13.45
N ASP A 284 12.67 -34.39 12.59
CA ASP A 284 12.90 -35.29 11.47
C ASP A 284 13.59 -34.53 10.32
N PRO A 285 14.87 -34.84 10.01
CA PRO A 285 15.62 -34.13 8.97
C PRO A 285 15.16 -34.47 7.55
N THR A 286 14.35 -35.52 7.35
CA THR A 286 13.89 -35.98 6.04
C THR A 286 12.61 -35.28 5.57
N LEU A 287 11.87 -34.68 6.52
CA LEU A 287 10.51 -34.18 6.28
C LEU A 287 10.50 -32.82 5.56
N THR A 288 11.44 -31.93 5.89
CA THR A 288 11.58 -30.64 5.20
C THR A 288 13.04 -30.25 5.01
N SER A 289 13.34 -29.52 3.94
CA SER A 289 14.68 -28.94 3.71
C SER A 289 15.15 -28.07 4.89
N ARG A 290 14.22 -27.44 5.61
CA ARG A 290 14.53 -26.62 6.79
C ARG A 290 14.96 -27.48 7.98
N ASN A 291 14.28 -28.60 8.23
CA ASN A 291 14.68 -29.55 9.27
C ASN A 291 16.05 -30.16 8.96
N THR A 292 16.33 -30.48 7.68
CA THR A 292 17.65 -30.94 7.26
C THR A 292 18.74 -29.92 7.62
N VAL A 293 18.55 -28.64 7.25
CA VAL A 293 19.50 -27.57 7.55
C VAL A 293 19.71 -27.42 9.06
N ARG A 294 18.62 -27.45 9.85
CA ARG A 294 18.69 -27.38 11.31
C ARG A 294 19.50 -28.52 11.91
N HIS A 295 19.28 -29.76 11.45
CA HIS A 295 20.02 -30.94 11.90
C HIS A 295 21.52 -30.86 11.55
N LEU A 296 21.85 -30.39 10.34
CA LEU A 296 23.25 -30.19 9.92
C LEU A 296 23.96 -29.10 10.75
N LEU A 297 23.23 -28.04 11.11
CA LEU A 297 23.74 -26.97 11.97
C LEU A 297 23.97 -27.44 13.41
N SER A 298 23.03 -28.21 13.99
CA SER A 298 23.14 -28.70 15.37
C SER A 298 24.28 -29.69 15.55
N ASN A 299 24.52 -30.55 14.55
CA ASN A 299 25.55 -31.58 14.63
C ASN A 299 26.94 -31.07 14.25
N GLY A 300 27.07 -29.80 13.83
CA GLY A 300 28.37 -29.20 13.48
C GLY A 300 29.03 -29.84 12.26
N THR A 301 28.28 -30.57 11.43
CA THR A 301 28.81 -31.31 10.27
C THR A 301 29.13 -30.40 9.09
N LEU A 302 28.69 -29.13 9.14
CA LEU A 302 28.94 -28.15 8.10
C LEU A 302 30.38 -27.58 8.17
N PRO A 303 31.03 -27.33 7.03
CA PRO A 303 32.31 -26.63 6.97
C PRO A 303 32.24 -25.27 7.67
N ARG A 304 33.37 -24.78 8.18
CA ARG A 304 33.46 -23.50 8.94
C ARG A 304 32.72 -22.34 8.29
N ALA A 305 32.82 -22.20 6.95
CA ALA A 305 32.15 -21.14 6.19
C ALA A 305 30.62 -21.18 6.24
N LEU A 306 30.02 -22.35 6.51
CA LEU A 306 28.57 -22.56 6.58
C LEU A 306 28.05 -22.72 8.02
N GLN A 307 28.90 -22.47 9.01
CA GLN A 307 28.53 -22.48 10.42
C GLN A 307 27.97 -21.12 10.87
N ALA A 308 27.21 -21.12 11.97
CA ALA A 308 26.51 -19.95 12.50
C ALA A 308 27.34 -18.64 12.53
N PRO A 309 28.59 -18.58 13.05
CA PRO A 309 29.34 -17.32 13.10
C PRO A 309 29.61 -16.71 11.72
N SER A 310 29.98 -17.54 10.73
CA SER A 310 30.25 -17.08 9.37
C SER A 310 28.98 -16.64 8.65
N ILE A 311 27.85 -17.33 8.89
CA ILE A 311 26.56 -16.94 8.33
C ILE A 311 26.06 -15.63 8.94
N LEU A 312 26.22 -15.42 10.25
CA LEU A 312 25.87 -14.16 10.90
C LEU A 312 26.71 -12.99 10.36
N GLN A 313 28.01 -13.19 10.17
CA GLN A 313 28.88 -12.19 9.54
C GLN A 313 28.47 -11.89 8.09
N LEU A 314 28.05 -12.91 7.32
CA LEU A 314 27.52 -12.73 5.98
C LEU A 314 26.22 -11.90 5.99
N ILE A 315 25.32 -12.14 6.94
CA ILE A 315 24.08 -11.38 7.11
C ILE A 315 24.39 -9.91 7.39
N GLU A 316 25.28 -9.63 8.34
CA GLU A 316 25.68 -8.27 8.72
C GLU A 316 26.30 -7.51 7.54
N ASN A 317 27.27 -8.14 6.85
CA ASN A 317 27.87 -7.56 5.64
C ASN A 317 26.82 -7.32 4.55
N SER A 318 25.88 -8.24 4.37
CA SER A 318 24.82 -8.11 3.35
C SER A 318 23.82 -7.01 3.68
N GLN A 319 23.52 -6.80 4.96
CA GLN A 319 22.71 -5.67 5.43
C GLN A 319 23.43 -4.36 5.12
N ARG A 320 24.68 -4.20 5.58
CA ARG A 320 25.51 -3.01 5.33
C ARG A 320 25.58 -2.64 3.85
N ILE A 321 25.96 -3.58 2.98
CA ILE A 321 26.08 -3.33 1.52
C ILE A 321 24.78 -2.78 0.94
N SER A 322 23.64 -3.27 1.40
CA SER A 322 22.38 -2.85 0.83
C SER A 322 21.79 -1.61 1.48
N ASP A 323 22.19 -1.29 2.70
CA ASP A 323 21.85 -0.02 3.32
C ASP A 323 22.66 1.09 2.61
N GLU A 324 23.95 0.87 2.34
CA GLU A 324 24.78 1.71 1.45
C GLU A 324 24.13 1.91 0.06
N LEU A 325 23.66 0.83 -0.58
CA LEU A 325 22.95 0.95 -1.87
C LEU A 325 21.65 1.76 -1.76
N MET A 326 20.93 1.64 -0.64
CA MET A 326 19.68 2.37 -0.43
C MET A 326 19.96 3.86 -0.19
N GLU A 327 21.00 4.20 0.56
CA GLU A 327 21.45 5.58 0.76
C GLU A 327 21.83 6.23 -0.57
N GLU A 328 22.64 5.57 -1.40
CA GLU A 328 23.01 6.09 -2.72
C GLU A 328 21.81 6.21 -3.67
N THR A 329 20.86 5.28 -3.59
CA THR A 329 19.59 5.36 -4.33
C THR A 329 18.76 6.57 -3.88
N ASN A 330 18.67 6.82 -2.57
CA ASN A 330 17.97 7.99 -2.02
C ASN A 330 18.65 9.28 -2.48
N ALA A 331 19.98 9.36 -2.41
CA ALA A 331 20.75 10.51 -2.87
C ALA A 331 20.54 10.81 -4.36
N PHE A 332 20.36 9.78 -5.20
CA PHE A 332 20.00 9.99 -6.60
C PHE A 332 18.57 10.49 -6.77
N LEU A 333 17.61 9.93 -6.02
CA LEU A 333 16.21 10.35 -6.07
C LEU A 333 16.02 11.83 -5.71
N GLU A 334 16.84 12.38 -4.81
CA GLU A 334 16.83 13.81 -4.50
C GLU A 334 17.16 14.73 -5.68
N LYS A 335 17.82 14.19 -6.72
CA LYS A 335 18.20 14.91 -7.93
C LYS A 335 17.17 14.77 -9.06
N VAL A 336 16.15 13.94 -8.86
CA VAL A 336 15.07 13.70 -9.83
C VAL A 336 13.95 14.71 -9.58
N ARG A 337 13.51 15.41 -10.63
CA ARG A 337 12.41 16.38 -10.52
C ARG A 337 11.10 15.78 -10.98
N VAL A 338 10.09 15.80 -10.11
CA VAL A 338 8.71 15.43 -10.47
C VAL A 338 7.96 16.66 -10.94
N LEU A 339 7.66 16.72 -12.24
CA LEU A 339 6.95 17.84 -12.86
C LEU A 339 5.43 17.76 -12.67
N LYS A 340 4.87 16.54 -12.62
CA LYS A 340 3.44 16.31 -12.36
C LYS A 340 3.21 14.91 -11.81
N LEU A 341 2.31 14.79 -10.83
CA LEU A 341 1.79 13.52 -10.33
C LEU A 341 0.25 13.60 -10.28
N ASP A 342 -0.43 12.76 -11.06
CA ASP A 342 -1.88 12.65 -11.09
C ASP A 342 -2.32 11.24 -10.67
N LEU A 343 -2.80 11.10 -9.44
CA LEU A 343 -3.21 9.82 -8.85
C LEU A 343 -4.53 9.29 -9.42
N ARG A 344 -5.32 10.14 -10.10
CA ARG A 344 -6.64 9.77 -10.63
C ARG A 344 -6.52 8.81 -11.79
N THR A 345 -5.53 9.07 -12.62
CA THR A 345 -5.17 8.22 -13.76
C THR A 345 -3.93 7.37 -13.50
N GLY A 346 -3.15 7.69 -12.46
CA GLY A 346 -1.85 7.06 -12.21
C GLY A 346 -0.83 7.51 -13.25
N SER A 347 -0.65 8.82 -13.38
CA SER A 347 0.28 9.45 -14.32
C SER A 347 1.36 10.21 -13.58
N LEU A 348 2.61 10.09 -14.04
CA LEU A 348 3.77 10.72 -13.42
C LEU A 348 4.67 11.29 -14.52
N VAL A 349 5.00 12.58 -14.44
CA VAL A 349 5.94 13.23 -15.33
C VAL A 349 7.21 13.53 -14.56
N ILE A 350 8.33 13.00 -15.05
CA ILE A 350 9.62 13.04 -14.39
C ILE A 350 10.63 13.69 -15.32
N ASP A 351 11.46 14.57 -14.77
CA ASP A 351 12.65 15.07 -15.43
C ASP A 351 13.89 14.52 -14.71
N PHE A 352 14.65 13.69 -15.43
CA PHE A 352 15.90 13.13 -14.91
C PHE A 352 17.04 14.13 -15.02
N PRO A 353 18.02 14.08 -14.09
CA PRO A 353 19.16 14.97 -14.11
C PRO A 353 19.93 14.88 -15.44
N GLY A 354 20.44 16.04 -15.89
CA GLY A 354 21.23 16.15 -17.10
C GLY A 354 22.64 15.55 -16.95
N PRO A 355 23.40 15.45 -18.05
CA PRO A 355 24.66 14.70 -18.11
C PRO A 355 25.72 15.12 -17.09
N ARG A 356 25.87 16.42 -16.83
CA ARG A 356 26.82 16.95 -15.84
C ARG A 356 26.56 16.41 -14.43
N VAL A 357 25.29 16.38 -14.03
CA VAL A 357 24.89 15.87 -12.71
C VAL A 357 25.05 14.34 -12.64
N MET A 358 24.95 13.64 -13.77
CA MET A 358 25.24 12.21 -13.86
C MET A 358 26.73 11.90 -13.73
N GLU A 359 27.61 12.77 -14.23
CA GLU A 359 29.07 12.67 -14.09
C GLU A 359 29.51 12.71 -12.62
N ASP A 360 28.94 13.64 -11.83
CA ASP A 360 29.21 13.77 -10.40
C ASP A 360 28.88 12.49 -9.58
N ILE A 361 28.07 11.59 -10.13
CA ILE A 361 27.62 10.35 -9.50
C ILE A 361 28.39 9.13 -10.05
N GLY A 362 29.39 9.37 -10.92
CA GLY A 362 30.28 8.35 -11.45
C GLY A 362 29.89 7.79 -12.83
N MET A 363 29.03 8.47 -13.60
CA MET A 363 28.90 8.17 -15.04
C MET A 363 30.02 8.86 -15.82
N SER A 364 30.94 8.08 -16.40
CA SER A 364 31.96 8.61 -17.30
C SER A 364 31.36 9.15 -18.60
N GLN A 365 31.82 10.32 -19.06
CA GLN A 365 31.44 10.88 -20.36
C GLN A 365 31.71 9.88 -21.49
N GLY A 366 30.74 9.73 -22.40
CA GLY A 366 30.86 8.85 -23.56
C GLY A 366 30.72 7.35 -23.29
N VAL A 367 30.58 6.92 -22.02
CA VAL A 367 30.45 5.50 -21.65
C VAL A 367 28.97 5.11 -21.54
N SER A 368 28.58 4.00 -22.19
CA SER A 368 27.22 3.45 -22.09
C SER A 368 26.95 2.89 -20.72
N ILE A 369 25.68 2.99 -20.26
CA ILE A 369 25.24 2.37 -19.02
C ILE A 369 25.62 0.88 -18.97
N ARG A 370 25.57 0.17 -20.10
CA ARG A 370 25.97 -1.25 -20.16
C ARG A 370 27.41 -1.46 -19.68
N SER A 371 28.28 -0.49 -19.93
CA SER A 371 29.69 -0.49 -19.59
C SER A 371 29.99 0.25 -18.27
N SER A 372 28.99 0.88 -17.65
CA SER A 372 29.12 1.52 -16.35
C SER A 372 29.26 0.50 -15.22
N PRO A 373 29.83 0.88 -14.05
CA PRO A 373 29.99 -0.03 -12.92
C PRO A 373 28.68 -0.73 -12.52
N PRO A 374 28.69 -2.04 -12.20
CA PRO A 374 27.48 -2.78 -11.83
C PRO A 374 26.71 -2.18 -10.64
N LYS A 375 27.43 -1.54 -9.71
CA LYS A 375 26.85 -0.83 -8.58
C LYS A 375 25.93 0.31 -9.05
N LEU A 376 26.40 1.14 -9.98
CA LEU A 376 25.64 2.25 -10.53
C LEU A 376 24.42 1.78 -11.33
N GLN A 377 24.58 0.76 -12.18
CA GLN A 377 23.44 0.18 -12.93
C GLN A 377 22.33 -0.27 -11.97
N ARG A 378 22.72 -0.88 -10.84
CA ARG A 378 21.77 -1.34 -9.81
C ARG A 378 21.09 -0.19 -9.08
N ILE A 379 21.82 0.88 -8.75
CA ILE A 379 21.25 2.10 -8.15
C ILE A 379 20.19 2.69 -9.08
N LEU A 380 20.53 2.90 -10.36
CA LEU A 380 19.58 3.44 -11.33
C LEU A 380 18.37 2.52 -11.54
N ALA A 381 18.56 1.19 -11.55
CA ALA A 381 17.44 0.24 -11.61
C ALA A 381 16.54 0.34 -10.38
N MET A 382 17.10 0.51 -9.18
CA MET A 382 16.35 0.73 -7.94
C MET A 382 15.57 2.05 -7.98
N VAL A 383 16.17 3.12 -8.52
CA VAL A 383 15.51 4.41 -8.76
C VAL A 383 14.29 4.22 -9.66
N LEU A 384 14.48 3.63 -10.85
CA LEU A 384 13.38 3.41 -11.80
C LEU A 384 12.28 2.53 -11.19
N ARG A 385 12.64 1.46 -10.46
CA ARG A 385 11.66 0.60 -9.79
C ARG A 385 10.83 1.38 -8.77
N ARG A 386 11.46 2.17 -7.91
CA ARG A 386 10.74 2.98 -6.89
C ARG A 386 9.81 4.01 -7.53
N LEU A 387 10.24 4.66 -8.61
CA LEU A 387 9.40 5.61 -9.36
C LEU A 387 8.22 4.92 -10.05
N VAL A 388 8.46 3.74 -10.65
CA VAL A 388 7.41 2.92 -11.27
C VAL A 388 6.41 2.43 -10.23
N ASP A 389 6.86 2.03 -9.05
CA ASP A 389 5.99 1.54 -7.97
C ASP A 389 4.93 2.58 -7.54
N ILE A 390 5.17 3.88 -7.72
CA ILE A 390 4.18 4.95 -7.43
C ILE A 390 2.90 4.75 -8.26
N ILE A 391 3.04 4.45 -9.55
CA ILE A 391 1.91 4.40 -10.49
C ILE A 391 1.59 3.00 -11.03
N SER A 392 2.44 2.02 -10.76
CA SER A 392 2.31 0.68 -11.33
C SER A 392 1.04 -0.02 -10.83
N PRO A 393 0.34 -0.76 -11.68
CA PRO A 393 -0.72 -1.68 -11.29
C PRO A 393 -0.20 -3.06 -10.86
N ALA A 394 1.11 -3.30 -10.87
CA ALA A 394 1.69 -4.49 -10.28
C ALA A 394 1.70 -4.36 -8.75
N PRO A 395 1.57 -5.48 -8.01
CA PRO A 395 1.86 -5.45 -6.58
C PRO A 395 3.30 -4.94 -6.34
N LYS A 396 3.48 -4.24 -5.23
CA LYS A 396 4.71 -3.52 -4.90
C LYS A 396 5.92 -4.46 -4.86
N SER A 397 7.05 -4.04 -5.46
CA SER A 397 8.31 -4.79 -5.45
C SER A 397 8.31 -6.16 -6.14
N ASP A 398 7.27 -6.54 -6.88
CA ASP A 398 7.22 -7.78 -7.65
C ASP A 398 8.05 -7.75 -8.94
N ILE A 399 8.56 -6.58 -9.33
CA ILE A 399 9.33 -6.40 -10.57
C ILE A 399 10.82 -6.60 -10.25
N PRO A 400 11.46 -7.66 -10.78
CA PRO A 400 12.89 -7.89 -10.61
C PRO A 400 13.71 -6.75 -11.23
N LEU A 401 14.84 -6.40 -10.61
CA LEU A 401 15.68 -5.29 -11.06
C LEU A 401 16.24 -5.53 -12.48
N GLU A 402 16.42 -6.79 -12.85
CA GLU A 402 16.92 -7.23 -14.15
C GLU A 402 15.99 -6.78 -15.30
N LYS A 403 14.68 -6.63 -15.03
CA LYS A 403 13.71 -6.14 -16.03
C LYS A 403 13.93 -4.67 -16.41
N PHE A 404 14.68 -3.91 -15.60
CA PHE A 404 14.99 -2.51 -15.89
C PHE A 404 16.22 -2.34 -16.77
N THR A 405 16.96 -3.41 -17.11
CA THR A 405 18.22 -3.32 -17.87
C THR A 405 18.07 -2.59 -19.21
N MET A 406 17.01 -2.89 -19.97
CA MET A 406 16.71 -2.17 -21.21
C MET A 406 16.22 -0.75 -20.95
N ALA A 407 15.35 -0.55 -19.95
CA ALA A 407 14.82 0.75 -19.59
C ALA A 407 15.93 1.74 -19.24
N LEU A 408 16.96 1.29 -18.51
CA LEU A 408 18.13 2.11 -18.21
C LEU A 408 18.75 2.68 -19.47
N GLN A 409 19.05 1.83 -20.46
CA GLN A 409 19.74 2.22 -21.69
C GLN A 409 18.98 3.26 -22.50
N ILE A 410 17.64 3.21 -22.45
CA ILE A 410 16.75 4.12 -23.14
C ILE A 410 16.63 5.45 -22.37
N VAL A 411 16.53 5.40 -21.04
CA VAL A 411 16.32 6.58 -20.19
C VAL A 411 17.61 7.40 -19.99
N PHE A 412 18.78 6.76 -19.93
CA PHE A 412 20.07 7.45 -19.76
C PHE A 412 21.06 7.12 -20.92
N PRO A 413 20.78 7.57 -22.16
CA PRO A 413 21.61 7.25 -23.32
C PRO A 413 23.02 7.86 -23.23
N THR A 414 23.98 7.31 -23.98
CA THR A 414 25.33 7.87 -24.11
C THR A 414 25.32 9.21 -24.84
N LEU A 415 26.09 10.19 -24.34
CA LEU A 415 26.44 11.35 -25.17
C LEU A 415 27.37 10.90 -26.29
N LYS A 416 26.98 11.16 -27.54
CA LYS A 416 27.87 11.01 -28.69
C LYS A 416 28.98 12.06 -28.60
N SER A 417 30.23 11.65 -28.79
CA SER A 417 31.31 12.56 -29.20
C SER A 417 30.96 13.16 -30.57
N ALA A 418 31.39 14.39 -30.82
CA ALA A 418 31.05 15.21 -31.99
C ALA A 418 31.47 14.65 -33.38
N SER A 419 31.98 13.41 -33.45
CA SER A 419 32.33 12.74 -34.72
C SER A 419 31.10 12.02 -35.30
N GLY A 420 30.50 12.65 -36.31
CA GLY A 420 29.27 12.25 -36.98
C GLY A 420 29.32 10.94 -37.75
N GLU A 421 29.37 9.80 -37.06
CA GLU A 421 28.99 8.51 -37.63
C GLU A 421 27.65 8.03 -37.06
N THR A 422 26.67 7.92 -37.96
CA THR A 422 25.30 7.49 -37.70
C THR A 422 25.23 5.97 -37.53
N SER A 423 25.43 5.47 -36.31
CA SER A 423 24.89 4.16 -35.93
C SER A 423 23.40 4.31 -35.54
N ALA A 424 22.59 3.41 -36.08
CA ALA A 424 21.14 3.51 -36.18
C ALA A 424 20.35 3.23 -34.87
N SER A 425 20.80 3.65 -33.67
CA SER A 425 20.13 3.28 -32.41
C SER A 425 19.70 4.42 -31.47
N SER A 426 19.40 5.62 -31.97
CA SER A 426 18.79 6.71 -31.16
C SER A 426 17.26 6.76 -31.23
N ARG A 427 16.60 5.62 -31.40
CA ARG A 427 15.14 5.56 -31.28
C ARG A 427 14.78 5.69 -29.80
N GLN A 428 14.35 6.89 -29.40
CA GLN A 428 13.66 7.13 -28.14
C GLN A 428 12.25 6.52 -28.25
N ASP A 429 12.19 5.20 -28.29
CA ASP A 429 10.95 4.46 -28.48
C ASP A 429 10.16 4.43 -27.18
N ILE A 430 8.83 4.54 -27.32
CA ILE A 430 7.90 4.26 -26.22
C ILE A 430 8.10 2.80 -25.81
N PHE A 431 8.34 2.56 -24.53
CA PHE A 431 8.52 1.21 -24.00
C PHE A 431 7.66 0.99 -22.76
N THR A 432 7.53 -0.28 -22.33
CA THR A 432 6.79 -0.62 -21.10
C THR A 432 7.67 -1.47 -20.21
N VAL A 433 7.76 -1.12 -18.92
CA VAL A 433 8.42 -1.91 -17.89
C VAL A 433 7.54 -1.93 -16.64
N GLY A 434 7.36 -3.08 -16.02
CA GLY A 434 6.58 -3.17 -14.79
C GLY A 434 5.11 -2.76 -14.91
N GLY A 435 4.51 -2.92 -16.09
CA GLY A 435 3.14 -2.47 -16.36
C GLY A 435 2.98 -0.95 -16.49
N VAL A 436 4.09 -0.22 -16.66
CA VAL A 436 4.10 1.23 -16.87
C VAL A 436 4.73 1.56 -18.22
N LYS A 437 4.00 2.33 -19.02
CA LYS A 437 4.44 2.89 -20.30
C LYS A 437 5.31 4.12 -20.04
N PHE A 438 6.47 4.15 -20.66
CA PHE A 438 7.41 5.26 -20.68
C PHE A 438 7.35 5.94 -22.04
N GLU A 439 7.06 7.23 -22.05
CA GLU A 439 6.95 8.05 -23.25
C GLU A 439 7.85 9.29 -23.12
N PRO A 440 8.78 9.52 -24.06
CA PRO A 440 9.65 10.69 -24.01
C PRO A 440 8.85 11.94 -24.39
N VAL A 441 8.87 12.94 -23.52
CA VAL A 441 8.10 14.18 -23.70
C VAL A 441 8.98 15.41 -23.54
N THR A 442 8.49 16.55 -24.03
CA THR A 442 9.05 17.87 -23.78
C THR A 442 7.97 18.79 -23.20
N PRO A 443 8.29 19.60 -22.17
CA PRO A 443 7.34 20.58 -21.66
C PRO A 443 7.13 21.66 -22.72
N SER A 444 5.88 21.93 -23.09
CA SER A 444 5.57 22.98 -24.05
C SER A 444 5.84 24.36 -23.46
N ARG A 445 6.47 25.23 -24.27
CA ARG A 445 6.79 26.62 -23.92
C ARG A 445 5.56 27.45 -23.56
N GLN A 446 4.38 27.08 -24.06
CA GLN A 446 3.12 27.79 -23.77
C GLN A 446 2.72 27.74 -22.29
N TRP A 447 3.19 26.72 -21.55
CA TRP A 447 2.88 26.53 -20.13
C TRP A 447 4.10 26.75 -19.22
N ALA A 448 5.17 27.36 -19.74
CA ALA A 448 6.33 27.74 -18.93
C ALA A 448 5.91 28.77 -17.86
N GLY A 449 5.98 28.38 -16.58
CA GLY A 449 5.55 29.22 -15.46
C GLY A 449 4.06 29.14 -15.10
N ALA A 450 3.27 28.27 -15.75
CA ALA A 450 1.89 28.03 -15.36
C ALA A 450 1.84 27.30 -14.00
N LYS A 451 1.00 27.78 -13.06
CA LYS A 451 0.84 27.17 -11.73
C LYS A 451 0.28 25.74 -11.79
N VAL A 452 -0.49 25.42 -12.82
CA VAL A 452 -1.22 24.15 -12.97
C VAL A 452 -1.08 23.69 -14.42
N VAL A 453 -0.37 22.58 -14.64
CA VAL A 453 0.10 22.15 -15.96
C VAL A 453 -0.69 20.90 -16.41
N PRO A 454 -1.50 20.95 -17.49
CA PRO A 454 -2.29 19.79 -17.96
C PRO A 454 -1.38 18.69 -18.52
N LEU A 455 -1.82 17.42 -18.54
CA LEU A 455 -0.98 16.35 -19.14
C LEU A 455 -0.67 16.61 -20.62
N LYS A 456 -1.59 17.24 -21.36
CA LYS A 456 -1.39 17.61 -22.77
C LYS A 456 -0.30 18.66 -23.01
N SER A 457 0.18 19.36 -21.98
CA SER A 457 1.30 20.30 -22.16
C SER A 457 2.63 19.57 -22.39
N PHE A 458 2.68 18.27 -22.09
CA PHE A 458 3.85 17.43 -22.32
C PHE A 458 3.68 16.74 -23.67
N VAL A 459 4.33 17.28 -24.69
CA VAL A 459 4.19 16.83 -26.08
C VAL A 459 5.25 15.76 -26.35
N PRO A 460 4.95 14.71 -27.16
CA PRO A 460 5.95 13.73 -27.55
C PRO A 460 7.19 14.39 -28.16
N ARG A 461 8.38 13.96 -27.74
CA ARG A 461 9.66 14.53 -28.19
C ARG A 461 9.83 14.32 -29.70
N LYS A 462 10.18 15.38 -30.44
CA LYS A 462 10.45 15.31 -31.89
C LYS A 462 11.93 15.05 -32.16
N GLN A 463 12.26 14.49 -33.32
CA GLN A 463 13.65 14.18 -33.71
C GLN A 463 14.61 15.38 -33.70
N ASN A 464 14.10 16.60 -33.89
CA ASN A 464 14.89 17.84 -33.90
C ASN A 464 14.96 18.54 -32.53
N ASP A 465 14.28 18.03 -31.51
CA ASP A 465 14.40 18.57 -30.15
C ASP A 465 15.78 18.15 -29.61
N GLY A 466 16.68 19.13 -29.44
CA GLY A 466 18.03 18.87 -28.93
C GLY A 466 18.01 18.12 -27.59
N TYR A 467 19.14 17.50 -27.23
CA TYR A 467 19.36 16.70 -26.00
C TYR A 467 19.15 17.46 -24.65
N GLY A 468 18.51 18.63 -24.64
CA GLY A 468 18.45 19.55 -23.52
C GLY A 468 17.55 19.13 -22.34
N SER A 469 16.59 18.22 -22.52
CA SER A 469 15.68 17.78 -21.45
C SER A 469 15.47 16.26 -21.44
N ASN A 470 15.66 15.61 -20.30
CA ASN A 470 15.45 14.17 -20.12
C ASN A 470 14.13 13.89 -19.41
N THR A 471 13.05 14.42 -20.00
CA THR A 471 11.71 14.34 -19.43
C THR A 471 10.91 13.17 -19.99
N TRP A 472 10.23 12.44 -19.11
CA TRP A 472 9.47 11.23 -19.41
C TRP A 472 8.07 11.29 -18.79
N LEU A 473 7.06 10.92 -19.57
CA LEU A 473 5.70 10.65 -19.12
C LEU A 473 5.56 9.16 -18.84
N LEU A 474 5.29 8.83 -17.58
CA LEU A 474 5.02 7.49 -17.10
C LEU A 474 3.51 7.34 -16.88
N THR A 475 2.90 6.36 -17.53
CA THR A 475 1.45 6.11 -17.46
C THR A 475 1.16 4.62 -17.49
N ARG A 476 -0.04 4.22 -17.07
CA ARG A 476 -0.49 2.85 -17.33
C ARG A 476 -0.80 2.67 -18.83
N PRO A 477 -0.34 1.59 -19.50
CA PRO A 477 -0.80 1.28 -20.85
C PRO A 477 -2.29 0.88 -20.84
N PRO A 478 -3.01 1.11 -21.95
CA PRO A 478 -4.39 0.65 -22.11
C PRO A 478 -4.51 -0.88 -21.93
N TYR A 479 -5.67 -1.34 -21.47
CA TYR A 479 -5.92 -2.77 -21.31
C TYR A 479 -5.90 -3.48 -22.68
N SER A 480 -4.98 -4.42 -22.85
CA SER A 480 -4.93 -5.29 -24.02
C SER A 480 -6.18 -6.17 -24.07
N ARG A 481 -6.68 -6.45 -25.27
CA ARG A 481 -7.80 -7.40 -25.49
C ARG A 481 -7.48 -8.82 -25.01
N ARG A 482 -6.19 -9.16 -24.85
CA ARG A 482 -5.72 -10.48 -24.43
C ARG A 482 -5.66 -10.66 -22.91
N VAL A 483 -5.79 -9.59 -22.14
CA VAL A 483 -5.68 -9.62 -20.67
C VAL A 483 -7.05 -9.30 -20.08
N SER A 484 -7.48 -10.12 -19.12
CA SER A 484 -8.72 -9.87 -18.38
C SER A 484 -8.67 -8.50 -17.71
N LYS A 485 -9.72 -7.70 -17.94
CA LYS A 485 -9.87 -6.39 -17.30
C LYS A 485 -10.21 -6.57 -15.82
N PRO A 486 -9.72 -5.69 -14.93
CA PRO A 486 -10.05 -5.72 -13.52
C PRO A 486 -11.52 -5.33 -13.33
N VAL A 487 -12.32 -6.23 -12.77
CA VAL A 487 -13.72 -5.98 -12.44
C VAL A 487 -13.95 -6.30 -10.98
N SER A 488 -14.47 -5.33 -10.24
CA SER A 488 -14.88 -5.47 -8.84
C SER A 488 -16.40 -5.37 -8.77
N THR A 489 -17.05 -6.35 -8.13
CA THR A 489 -18.51 -6.38 -8.01
C THR A 489 -18.91 -5.99 -6.60
N PHE A 490 -19.95 -5.17 -6.49
CA PHE A 490 -20.52 -4.70 -5.24
C PHE A 490 -22.03 -4.83 -5.27
N ASP A 491 -22.61 -5.28 -4.15
CA ASP A 491 -24.06 -5.30 -3.96
C ASP A 491 -24.45 -4.12 -3.05
N LEU A 492 -25.00 -3.06 -3.65
CA LEU A 492 -25.47 -1.90 -2.90
C LEU A 492 -26.71 -2.25 -2.10
N GLN A 493 -26.56 -2.31 -0.78
CA GLN A 493 -27.66 -2.54 0.15
C GLN A 493 -28.47 -1.26 0.34
N ILE A 494 -29.75 -1.29 -0.02
CA ILE A 494 -30.69 -0.21 0.26
C ILE A 494 -31.32 -0.47 1.65
N PRO A 495 -31.37 0.49 2.58
CA PRO A 495 -32.07 0.32 3.85
C PRO A 495 -33.58 0.05 3.71
N LYS A 496 -34.19 -0.66 4.68
CA LYS A 496 -35.65 -0.82 4.80
C LYS A 496 -36.25 0.41 5.52
N LEU A 497 -37.29 1.02 4.96
CA LEU A 497 -38.05 2.13 5.60
C LEU A 497 -38.99 1.61 6.70
N PRO A 498 -39.25 2.36 7.80
CA PRO A 498 -39.13 3.83 7.93
C PRO A 498 -37.80 4.35 8.52
N ILE A 499 -36.74 3.55 8.55
CA ILE A 499 -35.47 3.88 9.24
C ILE A 499 -34.66 5.02 8.56
N ALA A 500 -34.98 5.39 7.31
CA ALA A 500 -34.19 6.39 6.55
C ALA A 500 -34.48 7.87 6.89
N GLU A 501 -35.51 8.17 7.70
CA GLU A 501 -35.82 9.56 8.09
C GLU A 501 -35.11 10.03 9.38
N TYR A 502 -34.56 9.09 10.17
CA TYR A 502 -33.94 9.40 11.47
C TYR A 502 -32.44 9.10 11.57
N ASP A 503 -31.87 8.36 10.61
CA ASP A 503 -30.49 7.89 10.72
C ASP A 503 -29.81 7.74 9.35
N THR A 504 -29.27 8.85 8.83
CA THR A 504 -28.45 8.87 7.60
C THR A 504 -27.13 8.09 7.75
N ASP A 505 -26.75 7.68 8.97
CA ASP A 505 -25.56 6.86 9.22
C ASP A 505 -25.82 5.36 9.00
N ASN A 506 -27.08 4.93 8.84
CA ASN A 506 -27.45 3.51 8.81
C ASN A 506 -27.31 2.83 7.43
N SER A 507 -26.94 3.55 6.35
CA SER A 507 -26.59 2.89 5.07
C SER A 507 -25.19 2.27 5.20
N ARG A 508 -25.14 0.94 5.33
CA ARG A 508 -23.86 0.21 5.45
C ARG A 508 -23.02 0.37 4.19
N TRP A 509 -21.82 0.89 4.36
CA TRP A 509 -20.78 0.83 3.34
C TRP A 509 -20.50 -0.61 2.91
N SER A 510 -20.23 -0.82 1.62
CA SER A 510 -19.63 -2.06 1.16
C SER A 510 -18.24 -2.24 1.78
N PRO A 511 -17.73 -3.49 1.86
CA PRO A 511 -16.30 -3.70 2.09
C PRO A 511 -15.46 -2.97 1.05
N TRP A 512 -14.27 -2.53 1.46
CA TRP A 512 -13.26 -2.01 0.56
C TRP A 512 -12.74 -3.11 -0.38
N GLN A 513 -12.63 -2.82 -1.66
CA GLN A 513 -11.96 -3.68 -2.65
C GLN A 513 -10.85 -2.91 -3.36
N LEU A 514 -9.72 -3.57 -3.61
CA LEU A 514 -8.60 -3.00 -4.36
C LEU A 514 -8.82 -3.23 -5.86
N TRP A 515 -9.11 -2.15 -6.59
CA TRP A 515 -9.30 -2.16 -8.03
C TRP A 515 -7.96 -1.87 -8.75
N ASP A 516 -7.60 -2.75 -9.70
CA ASP A 516 -6.41 -2.65 -10.54
C ASP A 516 -5.08 -2.42 -9.76
N ASN A 517 -5.04 -2.85 -8.50
CA ASN A 517 -3.95 -2.59 -7.53
C ASN A 517 -3.61 -1.12 -7.29
N ARG A 518 -4.43 -0.16 -7.73
CA ARG A 518 -4.16 1.28 -7.58
C ARG A 518 -5.21 2.03 -6.78
N HIS A 519 -6.46 1.57 -6.78
CA HIS A 519 -7.56 2.30 -6.15
C HIS A 519 -8.34 1.38 -5.20
N TRP A 520 -8.28 1.67 -3.90
CA TRP A 520 -9.23 1.12 -2.94
C TRP A 520 -10.57 1.81 -3.13
N ILE A 521 -11.64 1.05 -3.35
CA ILE A 521 -12.98 1.60 -3.57
C ILE A 521 -13.99 0.87 -2.67
N ARG A 522 -14.89 1.63 -2.05
CA ARG A 522 -16.13 1.13 -1.44
C ARG A 522 -17.30 1.99 -1.85
N VAL A 523 -18.50 1.43 -1.86
CA VAL A 523 -19.72 2.09 -2.34
C VAL A 523 -20.85 1.95 -1.33
N ARG A 524 -21.82 2.87 -1.38
CA ARG A 524 -23.07 2.80 -0.62
C ARG A 524 -24.21 3.48 -1.39
N ALA A 525 -25.44 3.16 -1.03
CA ALA A 525 -26.61 3.89 -1.47
C ALA A 525 -26.91 5.04 -0.51
N GLU A 526 -27.25 6.22 -1.02
CA GLU A 526 -27.69 7.38 -0.25
C GLU A 526 -29.07 7.85 -0.73
N PRO A 527 -29.92 8.46 0.12
CA PRO A 527 -31.19 9.03 -0.33
C PRO A 527 -30.98 10.10 -1.40
N ALA A 528 -31.75 10.03 -2.50
CA ALA A 528 -31.65 11.02 -3.57
C ALA A 528 -32.25 12.35 -3.15
N ASN A 529 -31.52 13.45 -3.35
CA ASN A 529 -32.07 14.79 -3.20
C ASN A 529 -32.96 15.13 -4.42
N LEU A 530 -34.27 15.05 -4.24
CA LEU A 530 -35.28 15.31 -5.28
C LEU A 530 -35.27 16.76 -5.83
N LYS A 531 -34.56 17.69 -5.18
CA LYS A 531 -34.32 19.04 -5.71
C LYS A 531 -33.33 19.06 -6.88
N HIS A 532 -32.54 18.00 -7.07
CA HIS A 532 -31.71 17.82 -8.25
C HIS A 532 -32.46 16.95 -9.27
N PRO A 533 -32.80 17.50 -10.44
CA PRO A 533 -33.46 16.69 -11.45
C PRO A 533 -32.55 15.52 -11.88
N ALA A 534 -33.12 14.33 -11.99
CA ALA A 534 -32.44 13.19 -12.59
C ALA A 534 -32.69 13.15 -14.10
N GLU A 535 -31.83 12.47 -14.85
CA GLU A 535 -32.15 12.14 -16.24
C GLU A 535 -33.47 11.35 -16.34
N LYS A 536 -34.23 11.57 -17.42
CA LYS A 536 -35.41 10.74 -17.74
C LYS A 536 -34.94 9.29 -17.95
N ASP A 537 -35.78 8.32 -17.54
CA ASP A 537 -35.50 6.87 -17.51
C ASP A 537 -34.73 6.38 -16.26
N SER A 538 -35.27 6.68 -15.07
CA SER A 538 -34.70 6.22 -13.79
C SER A 538 -34.61 4.70 -13.71
N PHE A 539 -33.53 4.20 -13.09
CA PHE A 539 -33.29 2.76 -12.94
C PHE A 539 -34.31 2.19 -11.94
N GLU A 540 -35.34 1.52 -12.46
CA GLU A 540 -36.31 0.82 -11.62
C GLU A 540 -35.76 -0.55 -11.21
N TYR A 541 -35.75 -0.82 -9.91
CA TYR A 541 -35.29 -2.09 -9.38
C TYR A 541 -36.28 -2.67 -8.37
N ASN A 542 -36.52 -3.97 -8.50
CA ASN A 542 -37.37 -4.74 -7.60
C ASN A 542 -36.46 -5.51 -6.63
N GLY A 543 -36.13 -4.91 -5.49
CA GLY A 543 -35.37 -5.57 -4.44
C GLY A 543 -34.56 -4.61 -3.57
N MET A 544 -33.80 -5.20 -2.64
CA MET A 544 -33.00 -4.47 -1.65
C MET A 544 -31.54 -4.28 -2.08
N ASN A 545 -31.10 -4.95 -3.15
CA ASN A 545 -29.69 -5.01 -3.56
C ASN A 545 -29.55 -4.51 -4.99
N ILE A 546 -28.80 -3.43 -5.22
CA ILE A 546 -28.47 -3.00 -6.59
C ILE A 546 -27.06 -3.48 -6.93
N PRO A 547 -26.90 -4.45 -7.86
CA PRO A 547 -25.58 -4.92 -8.24
C PRO A 547 -24.89 -3.88 -9.13
N VAL A 548 -23.71 -3.42 -8.70
CA VAL A 548 -22.86 -2.50 -9.45
C VAL A 548 -21.47 -3.08 -9.62
N VAL A 549 -20.79 -2.65 -10.66
CA VAL A 549 -19.41 -3.04 -10.95
C VAL A 549 -18.51 -1.82 -11.06
N VAL A 550 -17.28 -1.96 -10.58
CA VAL A 550 -16.18 -1.07 -10.93
C VAL A 550 -15.35 -1.76 -12.00
N ARG A 551 -15.21 -1.11 -13.16
CA ARG A 551 -14.46 -1.61 -14.32
C ARG A 551 -13.73 -0.47 -15.02
N PRO A 552 -12.79 -0.76 -15.93
CA PRO A 552 -12.25 0.28 -16.81
C PRO A 552 -13.35 0.87 -17.69
N MET A 553 -13.20 2.14 -18.05
CA MET A 553 -14.02 2.74 -19.09
C MET A 553 -13.77 2.05 -20.43
N ASP A 554 -14.84 1.71 -21.14
CA ASP A 554 -14.80 1.08 -22.45
C ASP A 554 -15.14 2.09 -23.56
N GLY A 555 -14.76 1.77 -24.80
CA GLY A 555 -14.99 2.63 -25.97
C GLY A 555 -16.44 3.13 -26.13
N PRO A 556 -17.46 2.26 -26.05
CA PRO A 556 -18.86 2.66 -26.18
C PRO A 556 -19.36 3.57 -25.05
N ASP A 557 -18.78 3.48 -23.85
CA ASP A 557 -19.24 4.26 -22.69
C ASP A 557 -19.16 5.75 -22.94
N LEU A 558 -18.06 6.21 -23.57
CA LEU A 558 -17.86 7.64 -23.78
C LEU A 558 -18.92 8.25 -24.71
N ALA A 559 -19.33 7.49 -25.73
CA ALA A 559 -20.40 7.92 -26.64
C ALA A 559 -21.77 7.92 -25.95
N ASP A 560 -22.05 6.93 -25.10
CA ASP A 560 -23.26 6.88 -24.28
C ASP A 560 -23.34 8.05 -23.29
N VAL A 561 -22.30 8.23 -22.47
CA VAL A 561 -22.22 9.28 -21.46
C VAL A 561 -22.38 10.66 -22.09
N ARG A 562 -21.67 10.95 -23.18
CA ARG A 562 -21.81 12.24 -23.90
C ARG A 562 -23.23 12.48 -24.40
N ARG A 563 -23.89 11.45 -24.92
CA ARG A 563 -25.28 11.53 -25.40
C ARG A 563 -26.24 11.82 -24.26
N ARG A 564 -26.08 11.14 -23.12
CA ARG A 564 -26.92 11.33 -21.92
C ARG A 564 -26.74 12.70 -21.31
N LEU A 565 -25.50 13.18 -21.18
CA LEU A 565 -25.22 14.54 -20.69
C LEU A 565 -25.79 15.62 -21.61
N ALA A 566 -25.79 15.42 -22.93
CA ALA A 566 -26.42 16.36 -23.87
C ALA A 566 -27.95 16.43 -23.67
N LYS A 567 -28.62 15.28 -23.51
CA LYS A 567 -30.06 15.23 -23.20
C LYS A 567 -30.37 15.88 -21.85
N TYR A 568 -29.53 15.63 -20.85
CA TYR A 568 -29.72 16.19 -19.51
C TYR A 568 -29.52 17.70 -19.48
N ALA A 569 -28.52 18.24 -20.18
CA ALA A 569 -28.33 19.68 -20.32
C ALA A 569 -29.53 20.38 -20.98
N LEU A 570 -30.12 19.76 -22.01
CA LEU A 570 -31.36 20.25 -22.64
C LEU A 570 -32.53 20.25 -21.65
N PHE A 571 -32.70 19.16 -20.90
CA PHE A 571 -33.71 19.06 -19.85
C PHE A 571 -33.56 20.15 -18.78
N LEU A 572 -32.33 20.46 -18.35
CA LEU A 572 -32.08 21.52 -17.38
C LEU A 572 -32.46 22.91 -17.94
N PHE A 573 -32.18 23.14 -19.22
CA PHE A 573 -32.52 24.40 -19.90
C PHE A 573 -34.05 24.59 -20.02
N GLU A 574 -34.78 23.54 -20.38
CA GLU A 574 -36.25 23.57 -20.54
C GLU A 574 -37.00 23.84 -19.22
N ASN A 575 -36.46 23.43 -18.08
CA ASN A 575 -37.16 23.47 -16.80
C ASN A 575 -36.80 24.67 -15.90
N HIS A 576 -36.07 25.68 -16.41
CA HIS A 576 -35.67 26.90 -15.68
C HIS A 576 -35.21 26.65 -14.24
N SER A 577 -34.46 25.56 -13.99
CA SER A 577 -34.10 25.22 -12.62
C SER A 577 -32.94 26.10 -12.14
N ASP A 578 -33.27 27.23 -11.51
CA ASP A 578 -32.33 27.94 -10.63
C ASP A 578 -32.02 27.03 -9.45
N ALA A 579 -30.91 26.29 -9.55
CA ALA A 579 -30.41 25.44 -8.47
C ALA A 579 -29.91 26.32 -7.31
N MET A 580 -30.84 26.83 -6.49
CA MET A 580 -30.54 27.55 -5.26
C MET A 580 -29.95 26.64 -4.19
N LYS A 581 -29.08 27.24 -3.37
CA LYS A 581 -28.27 26.67 -2.29
C LYS A 581 -29.12 25.90 -1.26
N SER A 582 -29.01 24.56 -1.24
CA SER A 582 -29.20 23.76 -0.01
C SER A 582 -28.49 22.41 -0.15
N ASP A 583 -27.83 21.96 0.92
CA ASP A 583 -27.08 20.72 1.12
C ASP A 583 -26.51 20.06 -0.14
N VAL A 584 -25.25 20.40 -0.40
CA VAL A 584 -24.47 19.90 -1.54
C VAL A 584 -24.33 18.38 -1.39
N PRO A 585 -24.67 17.58 -2.42
CA PRO A 585 -24.40 16.15 -2.43
C PRO A 585 -22.91 15.87 -2.14
N SER A 586 -22.60 14.69 -1.59
CA SER A 586 -21.20 14.34 -1.26
C SER A 586 -20.23 14.46 -2.45
N PHE A 587 -20.74 14.30 -3.68
CA PHE A 587 -20.00 14.52 -4.93
C PHE A 587 -20.77 15.38 -5.94
N PRO A 588 -20.08 16.24 -6.71
CA PRO A 588 -20.69 17.01 -7.80
C PRO A 588 -21.27 16.10 -8.90
N THR A 589 -22.38 16.56 -9.48
CA THR A 589 -23.05 15.89 -10.60
C THR A 589 -22.59 16.52 -11.91
N LEU A 590 -22.16 15.71 -12.88
CA LEU A 590 -21.85 16.19 -14.22
C LEU A 590 -23.13 16.70 -14.88
N LYS A 591 -23.09 17.96 -15.32
CA LYS A 591 -24.27 18.62 -15.91
C LYS A 591 -24.22 18.69 -17.41
N ALA A 592 -23.02 18.74 -17.98
CA ALA A 592 -22.84 18.97 -19.41
C ALA A 592 -21.71 18.11 -19.99
N ARG A 593 -21.82 17.83 -21.30
CA ARG A 593 -20.77 17.15 -22.06
C ARG A 593 -19.43 17.89 -22.00
N GLN A 594 -19.45 19.22 -22.08
CA GLN A 594 -18.24 20.05 -22.10
C GLN A 594 -17.40 19.85 -20.83
N GLU A 595 -18.05 19.79 -19.67
CA GLU A 595 -17.42 19.54 -18.36
C GLU A 595 -16.66 18.20 -18.36
N LEU A 596 -17.25 17.13 -18.88
CA LEU A 596 -16.58 15.83 -19.02
C LEU A 596 -15.40 15.90 -20.01
N ASP A 597 -15.59 16.55 -21.16
CA ASP A 597 -14.56 16.64 -22.19
C ASP A 597 -13.33 17.42 -21.69
N GLU A 598 -13.54 18.49 -20.90
CA GLU A 598 -12.48 19.25 -20.23
C GLU A 598 -11.73 18.42 -19.18
N LEU A 599 -12.45 17.70 -18.31
CA LEU A 599 -11.85 16.80 -17.31
C LEU A 599 -10.97 15.72 -17.95
N LEU A 600 -11.50 15.03 -18.96
CA LEU A 600 -10.75 13.98 -19.66
C LEU A 600 -9.58 14.58 -20.45
N GLN A 601 -9.75 15.73 -21.09
CA GLN A 601 -8.66 16.41 -21.78
C GLN A 601 -7.51 16.76 -20.84
N TYR A 602 -7.83 17.21 -19.63
CA TYR A 602 -6.84 17.68 -18.68
C TYR A 602 -6.12 16.50 -17.98
N HIS A 603 -6.87 15.50 -17.51
CA HIS A 603 -6.35 14.43 -16.64
C HIS A 603 -6.14 13.08 -17.31
N ALA A 604 -6.88 12.79 -18.39
CA ALA A 604 -6.91 11.49 -19.04
C ALA A 604 -6.91 11.60 -20.58
N PRO A 605 -5.90 12.26 -21.19
CA PRO A 605 -5.85 12.42 -22.64
C PRO A 605 -5.76 11.06 -23.36
N ASP A 606 -6.18 11.05 -24.62
CA ASP A 606 -6.06 9.92 -25.54
C ASP A 606 -6.48 8.57 -24.94
N ASP A 607 -5.67 7.52 -25.05
CA ASP A 607 -6.04 6.19 -24.57
C ASP A 607 -6.00 6.04 -23.05
N LEU A 608 -5.42 7.00 -22.32
CA LEU A 608 -5.33 6.96 -20.85
C LEU A 608 -6.72 6.96 -20.21
N ARG A 609 -7.73 7.57 -20.86
CA ARG A 609 -9.12 7.55 -20.39
C ARG A 609 -9.70 6.14 -20.23
N TYR A 610 -9.21 5.16 -20.97
CA TYR A 610 -9.67 3.76 -20.84
C TYR A 610 -8.96 3.00 -19.72
N THR A 611 -8.15 3.70 -18.91
CA THR A 611 -7.48 3.15 -17.73
C THR A 611 -8.07 3.61 -16.40
N ILE A 612 -9.05 4.51 -16.43
CA ILE A 612 -9.72 5.04 -15.25
C ILE A 612 -10.81 4.07 -14.77
N PRO A 613 -11.07 4.01 -13.45
CA PRO A 613 -12.23 3.29 -12.93
C PRO A 613 -13.52 4.04 -13.24
N VAL A 614 -14.54 3.31 -13.67
CA VAL A 614 -15.94 3.77 -13.73
C VAL A 614 -16.80 2.86 -12.86
N ILE A 615 -17.76 3.43 -12.13
CA ILE A 615 -18.84 2.64 -11.50
C ILE A 615 -19.95 2.52 -12.53
N ALA A 616 -20.38 1.30 -12.82
CA ALA A 616 -21.39 1.00 -13.83
C ALA A 616 -22.41 -0.03 -13.30
N GLU A 617 -23.56 -0.11 -13.97
CA GLU A 617 -24.54 -1.18 -13.73
C GLU A 617 -23.92 -2.55 -14.01
N ALA A 618 -24.14 -3.53 -13.13
CA ALA A 618 -23.67 -4.90 -13.34
C ALA A 618 -24.49 -5.63 -14.43
N THR A 619 -25.78 -5.32 -14.50
CA THR A 619 -26.77 -5.99 -15.36
C THR A 619 -27.48 -4.99 -16.28
N GLY A 620 -28.09 -5.48 -17.36
CA GLY A 620 -28.86 -4.63 -18.28
C GLY A 620 -27.97 -3.85 -19.25
N GLN A 621 -28.15 -2.52 -19.30
CA GLN A 621 -27.49 -1.65 -20.28
C GLN A 621 -26.02 -1.34 -19.94
N LYS A 622 -25.54 -1.75 -18.76
CA LYS A 622 -24.16 -1.54 -18.28
C LYS A 622 -23.74 -0.07 -18.26
N ARG A 623 -24.71 0.81 -18.00
CA ARG A 623 -24.55 2.27 -18.04
C ARG A 623 -23.53 2.72 -17.00
N VAL A 624 -22.72 3.73 -17.36
CA VAL A 624 -21.85 4.40 -16.41
C VAL A 624 -22.70 5.25 -15.47
N LEU A 625 -22.42 5.13 -14.17
CA LEU A 625 -23.10 5.78 -13.05
C LEU A 625 -22.22 6.84 -12.40
N ALA A 626 -20.90 6.64 -12.36
CA ALA A 626 -19.96 7.59 -11.79
C ALA A 626 -18.53 7.39 -12.30
N PHE A 627 -17.73 8.46 -12.17
CA PHE A 627 -16.29 8.50 -12.39
C PHE A 627 -15.59 8.65 -11.03
N PRO A 628 -15.39 7.56 -10.28
CA PRO A 628 -14.98 7.63 -8.87
C PRO A 628 -13.66 8.34 -8.64
N SER A 629 -12.66 8.12 -9.50
CA SER A 629 -11.36 8.80 -9.39
C SER A 629 -11.41 10.29 -9.72
N PHE A 630 -12.41 10.74 -10.46
CA PHE A 630 -12.67 12.15 -10.72
C PHE A 630 -13.64 12.79 -9.72
N GLY A 631 -14.26 12.00 -8.83
CA GLY A 631 -15.21 12.55 -7.86
C GLY A 631 -16.50 13.07 -8.50
N PHE A 632 -16.88 12.57 -9.66
CA PHE A 632 -18.07 13.02 -10.40
C PHE A 632 -19.10 11.90 -10.56
N ARG A 633 -20.37 12.22 -10.31
CA ARG A 633 -21.49 11.31 -10.57
C ARG A 633 -22.24 11.69 -11.85
N MET A 634 -22.84 10.69 -12.49
CA MET A 634 -23.84 10.92 -13.52
C MET A 634 -25.18 11.33 -12.87
N PRO A 635 -26.05 12.07 -13.59
CA PRO A 635 -27.35 12.50 -13.08
C PRO A 635 -28.38 11.35 -13.06
N VAL A 636 -28.06 10.25 -12.38
CA VAL A 636 -28.87 9.02 -12.30
C VAL A 636 -29.44 8.85 -10.90
N THR A 637 -30.71 8.45 -10.83
CA THR A 637 -31.34 7.99 -9.58
C THR A 637 -31.86 6.56 -9.74
N PHE A 638 -31.75 5.78 -8.67
CA PHE A 638 -32.34 4.46 -8.56
C PHE A 638 -33.72 4.60 -7.92
N THR A 639 -34.76 4.11 -8.57
CA THR A 639 -36.14 4.15 -8.07
C THR A 639 -36.53 2.76 -7.58
N ARG A 640 -36.84 2.64 -6.29
CA ARG A 640 -37.36 1.41 -5.69
C ARG A 640 -38.87 1.52 -5.54
N ARG A 641 -39.62 0.54 -6.04
CA ARG A 641 -41.07 0.42 -5.83
C ARG A 641 -41.34 -0.34 -4.53
N MET A 642 -42.21 0.18 -3.68
CA MET A 642 -42.55 -0.39 -2.37
C MET A 642 -44.05 -0.69 -2.27
N GLY A 643 -44.40 -1.87 -1.72
CA GLY A 643 -45.77 -2.30 -1.40
C GLY A 643 -46.48 -3.10 -2.50
N ASN A 644 -47.47 -3.93 -2.11
CA ASN A 644 -48.24 -4.80 -3.01
C ASN A 644 -49.02 -4.06 -4.11
N ASN A 645 -49.29 -2.74 -3.93
CA ASN A 645 -50.03 -1.91 -4.88
C ASN A 645 -49.14 -0.94 -5.70
N ASN A 646 -47.79 -1.00 -5.60
CA ASN A 646 -46.86 -0.18 -6.40
C ASN A 646 -47.00 1.36 -6.26
N THR A 647 -47.72 1.89 -5.27
CA THR A 647 -48.01 3.33 -5.16
C THR A 647 -46.90 4.17 -4.50
N ARG A 648 -46.00 3.55 -3.71
CA ARG A 648 -44.92 4.27 -3.00
C ARG A 648 -43.57 4.03 -3.69
N ARG A 649 -42.85 5.11 -4.03
CA ARG A 649 -41.53 5.08 -4.69
C ARG A 649 -40.52 5.84 -3.85
N ASP A 650 -39.36 5.23 -3.63
CA ASP A 650 -38.22 5.89 -3.02
C ASP A 650 -37.10 6.05 -4.05
N HIS A 651 -36.35 7.14 -3.95
CA HIS A 651 -35.27 7.47 -4.88
C HIS A 651 -33.93 7.47 -4.14
N TRP A 652 -32.95 6.82 -4.72
CA TRP A 652 -31.61 6.65 -4.16
C TRP A 652 -30.55 7.08 -5.17
N THR A 653 -29.40 7.52 -4.68
CA THR A 653 -28.20 7.78 -5.48
C THR A 653 -27.02 6.96 -4.97
N LEU A 654 -25.96 6.92 -5.78
CA LEU A 654 -24.72 6.23 -5.46
C LEU A 654 -23.76 7.20 -4.75
N ASN A 655 -23.17 6.74 -3.66
CA ASN A 655 -22.04 7.39 -3.00
C ASN A 655 -20.86 6.40 -2.91
N TRP A 656 -19.63 6.90 -2.88
CA TRP A 656 -18.43 6.08 -2.84
C TRP A 656 -17.32 6.72 -2.01
N GLN A 657 -16.36 5.92 -1.58
CA GLN A 657 -15.07 6.40 -1.14
C GLN A 657 -13.99 5.74 -1.96
N ILE A 658 -12.91 6.49 -2.20
CA ILE A 658 -11.78 6.03 -2.99
C ILE A 658 -10.47 6.51 -2.36
N ASN A 659 -9.53 5.58 -2.17
CA ASN A 659 -8.15 5.89 -1.81
C ASN A 659 -7.22 5.37 -2.90
N TYR A 660 -6.19 6.13 -3.25
CA TYR A 660 -5.07 5.59 -4.00
C TYR A 660 -4.30 4.58 -3.14
N LYS A 661 -3.65 3.59 -3.76
CA LYS A 661 -2.81 2.63 -3.06
C LYS A 661 -1.71 3.33 -2.27
N HIS A 662 -1.09 2.61 -1.34
CA HIS A 662 0.03 3.17 -0.61
C HIS A 662 1.19 3.56 -1.52
N ILE A 663 1.70 4.76 -1.26
CA ILE A 663 2.94 5.27 -1.83
C ILE A 663 3.88 5.52 -0.65
N ASP A 664 5.13 5.09 -0.82
CA ASP A 664 6.19 5.38 0.13
C ASP A 664 6.35 6.89 0.31
N LEU A 665 6.03 7.40 1.50
CA LEU A 665 6.08 8.83 1.81
C LEU A 665 7.52 9.35 1.85
N ASP A 666 8.49 8.52 2.26
CA ASP A 666 9.91 8.90 2.22
C ASP A 666 10.35 9.10 0.76
N LEU A 667 9.89 8.23 -0.15
CA LEU A 667 10.11 8.42 -1.58
C LEU A 667 9.51 9.72 -2.09
N LEU A 668 8.26 10.02 -1.73
CA LEU A 668 7.63 11.28 -2.13
C LEU A 668 8.44 12.46 -1.62
N ASN A 669 8.81 12.49 -0.34
CA ASN A 669 9.62 13.57 0.24
C ASN A 669 10.99 13.75 -0.46
N LEU A 670 11.62 12.66 -0.93
CA LEU A 670 12.88 12.73 -1.67
C LEU A 670 12.71 13.43 -3.02
N VAL A 671 11.64 13.12 -3.77
CA VAL A 671 11.44 13.63 -5.14
C VAL A 671 10.57 14.90 -5.20
N SER A 672 10.01 15.32 -4.07
CA SER A 672 8.99 16.37 -3.98
C SER A 672 9.45 17.66 -3.32
N ARG A 673 10.76 17.91 -3.14
CA ARG A 673 11.25 19.18 -2.54
C ARG A 673 10.74 20.43 -3.28
N ASP A 674 10.50 20.33 -4.59
CA ASP A 674 9.94 21.40 -5.44
C ASP A 674 8.40 21.35 -5.56
N LEU A 675 7.76 20.27 -5.10
CA LEU A 675 6.31 20.20 -5.02
C LEU A 675 5.93 20.85 -3.68
N ASP A 676 5.49 22.11 -3.70
CA ASP A 676 4.93 22.82 -2.53
C ASP A 676 3.84 21.94 -1.89
N ARG A 677 4.18 21.08 -0.92
CA ARG A 677 3.23 20.13 -0.35
C ARG A 677 3.42 19.92 1.14
N GLU A 678 2.31 19.87 1.87
CA GLU A 678 2.25 19.30 3.21
C GLU A 678 1.47 17.98 3.17
N ILE A 679 1.85 17.03 4.02
CA ILE A 679 1.16 15.74 4.19
C ILE A 679 0.22 15.89 5.38
N SER A 680 -1.09 15.99 5.12
CA SER A 680 -2.10 15.98 6.18
C SER A 680 -2.57 14.55 6.44
N ARG A 681 -2.59 14.13 7.71
CA ARG A 681 -2.98 12.78 8.11
C ARG A 681 -4.47 12.72 8.41
N GLY A 682 -5.16 11.79 7.77
CA GLY A 682 -6.54 11.43 8.11
C GLY A 682 -6.62 10.59 9.39
N ALA A 683 -7.84 10.40 9.89
CA ALA A 683 -8.08 9.58 11.07
C ALA A 683 -7.64 8.11 10.81
N PRO A 684 -6.96 7.46 11.76
CA PRO A 684 -6.66 6.04 11.67
C PRO A 684 -7.95 5.23 11.86
N PHE A 685 -8.24 4.32 10.93
CA PHE A 685 -9.37 3.40 10.99
C PHE A 685 -10.73 4.08 11.23
N SER A 686 -11.13 5.04 10.36
CA SER A 686 -12.53 5.49 10.36
C SER A 686 -13.38 4.59 9.46
N GLU A 687 -14.19 3.72 10.06
CA GLU A 687 -15.25 3.01 9.33
C GLU A 687 -16.42 3.92 8.92
N THR A 688 -16.46 5.16 9.38
CA THR A 688 -17.52 6.15 9.10
C THR A 688 -17.78 6.34 7.61
#